data_AF-A0AA36NAM6-F1
#
_entry.id   AF-A0AA36NAM6-F1
#
_cell.length_a   1.000
_cell.length_b   1.000
_cell.length_c   1.000
_cell.angle_alpha   90.00
_cell.angle_beta   90.00
_cell.angle_gamma   90.00
#
_symmetry.space_group_name_H-M   'P 1'
#
loop_
_entity.id
_entity.type
_entity.pdbx_description
1 polymer ?
#
loop_
_entity_poly.entity_id
_entity_poly.type
_entity_poly.pdbx_seq_one_letter_code
_entity_poly.pdbx_strand_id
1 'polypeptide(L)'
;MIGSVAIVVVLFDDYELLDVYGPAELLAGCNVLPAAKGQLKLRFVASGGLARPTNGPATLAEPLDDDTKSECDVLLVPGGMGTRKLQHDQGFLQQLRVLAAEATLVLSVCTGSLLLAAAGLLDGKVATTNKRAFIDIAENWPKVKWQRTARWCTDGKFYSSSGVAAGIDLTHFFLKELFGEKVAKMTAKCAEYVHNDDPGEDPFVHSKTFDLKNPFGKPLQLVVVVYDQFEMWDTFGPLEMFSMANRLNGPAFEVKVVAEDFETKSFGGPWFQCEALASGAEGDIDLLLLPGGIGTLREIYNPVFSKAICAMVAKAQRVMTVCTGSAILASQNLLQNRKVTTNKMSFDLMALFGPADWVPSARWVRDEKFWTSSGVSAGTDLSLALMREVFGADLAEAAAEATEYVWSKDDDGSKDPFAESIPELMLLANQAVATKILNTFPMFGVLRRHPPPKDDQLKTLQNLLAKNGLENFHFGSNKELSDSLQRAVKPEDPFFNTLVRIMTTRCMNQAVYFCTGEVQPALYSHYGLAMERYTHFTSPIRRYADVLVHRLLAASLGIATLPEQLQSKAAISEQCEKINVKHRMAQFASRASADLHTFMFFNKKGEQSAEAIVMRIRRSGMQVNVPRYGIEGVVAMPEEEWEVREDEQFIQSKKEAGRIDIFAHIIVTIQSDNSDFRNRTHIRFERIVTDSEREEYKDVEESRKQVQKEMFPDLLEREAN
;
A
#
# COMPACT_ATOMS: atom_id res chain seq x y z
N MET A 1 -29.57 16.10 -0.68
CA MET A 1 -28.20 16.59 -0.97
C MET A 1 -27.96 17.72 -0.01
N ILE A 2 -27.01 17.56 0.91
CA ILE A 2 -26.49 18.67 1.70
C ILE A 2 -25.81 19.60 0.69
N GLY A 3 -25.96 20.92 0.85
CA GLY A 3 -25.24 21.88 0.02
C GLY A 3 -23.71 21.72 0.17
N SER A 4 -22.93 22.45 -0.62
CA SER A 4 -21.48 22.55 -0.39
C SER A 4 -21.24 23.09 1.03
N VAL A 5 -20.42 22.40 1.83
CA VAL A 5 -20.01 22.79 3.18
C VAL A 5 -18.65 23.50 3.10
N ALA A 6 -18.60 24.77 3.47
CA ALA A 6 -17.37 25.55 3.53
C ALA A 6 -16.68 25.37 4.89
N ILE A 7 -15.45 24.86 4.85
CA ILE A 7 -14.61 24.62 6.02
C ILE A 7 -13.49 25.66 6.03
N VAL A 8 -13.52 26.55 7.02
CA VAL A 8 -12.51 27.58 7.23
C VAL A 8 -11.49 27.06 8.24
N VAL A 9 -10.25 26.90 7.78
CA VAL A 9 -9.10 26.50 8.59
C VAL A 9 -8.29 27.75 8.95
N VAL A 10 -8.26 28.10 10.24
CA VAL A 10 -7.56 29.30 10.71
C VAL A 10 -6.09 29.00 10.92
N LEU A 11 -5.22 29.68 10.18
CA LEU A 11 -3.78 29.58 10.29
C LEU A 11 -3.21 30.81 10.99
N PHE A 12 -2.11 30.59 11.71
CA PHE A 12 -1.36 31.61 12.41
C PHE A 12 0.08 31.15 12.59
N ASP A 13 1.04 32.05 12.76
CA ASP A 13 2.45 31.67 12.92
C ASP A 13 2.66 30.71 14.12
N ASP A 14 3.55 29.74 13.93
CA ASP A 14 3.87 28.65 14.85
C ASP A 14 2.69 27.68 15.10
N TYR A 15 1.85 27.45 14.08
CA TYR A 15 0.87 26.36 14.09
C TYR A 15 1.53 24.98 13.94
N GLU A 16 0.86 23.91 14.39
CA GLU A 16 1.35 22.52 14.27
C GLU A 16 0.93 21.90 12.92
N LEU A 17 1.85 21.21 12.24
CA LEU A 17 1.65 20.76 10.84
C LEU A 17 0.47 19.80 10.72
N LEU A 18 0.48 18.68 11.46
CA LEU A 18 -0.58 17.67 11.33
C LEU A 18 -1.90 18.05 12.01
N ASP A 19 -1.93 19.09 12.86
CA ASP A 19 -3.21 19.67 13.33
C ASP A 19 -4.00 20.32 12.19
N VAL A 20 -3.31 20.73 11.12
CA VAL A 20 -3.89 21.33 9.91
C VAL A 20 -3.97 20.29 8.80
N TYR A 21 -2.83 19.71 8.44
CA TYR A 21 -2.70 18.90 7.22
C TYR A 21 -3.22 17.48 7.38
N GLY A 22 -3.27 16.94 8.60
CA GLY A 22 -3.92 15.66 8.89
C GLY A 22 -5.43 15.73 8.60
N PRO A 23 -6.18 16.65 9.24
CA PRO A 23 -7.58 16.89 8.91
C PRO A 23 -7.80 17.26 7.44
N ALA A 24 -6.97 18.17 6.88
CA ALA A 24 -7.12 18.61 5.50
C ALA A 24 -6.99 17.46 4.49
N GLU A 25 -6.08 16.50 4.73
CA GLU A 25 -5.94 15.31 3.90
C GLU A 25 -7.24 14.49 3.88
N LEU A 26 -7.83 14.19 5.04
CA LEU A 26 -9.07 13.41 5.09
C LEU A 26 -10.23 14.16 4.42
N LEU A 27 -10.34 15.47 4.64
CA LEU A 27 -11.39 16.29 4.03
C LEU A 27 -11.23 16.35 2.50
N ALA A 28 -10.00 16.50 1.99
CA ALA A 28 -9.71 16.48 0.57
C ALA A 28 -9.91 15.08 -0.05
N GLY A 29 -9.48 14.02 0.63
CA GLY A 29 -9.68 12.63 0.23
C GLY A 29 -11.17 12.26 0.17
N CYS A 30 -11.99 12.80 1.08
CA CYS A 30 -13.44 12.62 1.03
C CYS A 30 -14.04 13.25 -0.25
N ASN A 31 -13.53 14.42 -0.65
CA ASN A 31 -14.00 15.15 -1.83
C ASN A 31 -13.77 14.44 -3.17
N VAL A 32 -12.93 13.40 -3.22
CA VAL A 32 -12.74 12.59 -4.43
C VAL A 32 -13.63 11.36 -4.47
N LEU A 33 -14.30 11.02 -3.37
CA LEU A 33 -15.24 9.90 -3.32
C LEU A 33 -16.55 10.28 -4.02
N PRO A 34 -17.14 9.40 -4.86
CA PRO A 34 -18.36 9.71 -5.60
C PRO A 34 -19.54 10.20 -4.75
N ALA A 35 -19.66 9.71 -3.51
CA ALA A 35 -20.77 10.05 -2.61
C ALA A 35 -20.64 11.46 -1.98
N ALA A 36 -19.42 12.01 -1.91
CA ALA A 36 -19.12 13.29 -1.28
C ALA A 36 -18.43 14.27 -2.25
N LYS A 37 -18.44 13.95 -3.55
CA LYS A 37 -17.62 14.64 -4.56
C LYS A 37 -17.91 16.13 -4.59
N GLY A 38 -16.89 16.94 -4.30
CA GLY A 38 -16.97 18.41 -4.31
C GLY A 38 -17.96 19.00 -3.32
N GLN A 39 -18.32 18.27 -2.27
CA GLN A 39 -19.26 18.75 -1.24
C GLN A 39 -18.55 19.51 -0.12
N LEU A 40 -17.23 19.43 0.01
CA LEU A 40 -16.46 20.20 0.97
C LEU A 40 -15.63 21.27 0.25
N LYS A 41 -15.64 22.52 0.73
CA LYS A 41 -14.79 23.61 0.25
C LYS A 41 -13.84 24.01 1.37
N LEU A 42 -12.58 23.59 1.27
CA LEU A 42 -11.53 23.95 2.22
C LEU A 42 -11.02 25.36 1.91
N ARG A 43 -11.02 26.25 2.91
CA ARG A 43 -10.45 27.60 2.84
C ARG A 43 -9.44 27.76 3.97
N PHE A 44 -8.20 28.07 3.63
CA PHE A 44 -7.15 28.33 4.60
C PHE A 44 -7.03 29.83 4.77
N VAL A 45 -7.15 30.34 5.99
CA VAL A 45 -7.23 31.79 6.24
C VAL A 45 -6.17 32.20 7.26
N ALA A 46 -5.50 33.32 7.03
CA ALA A 46 -4.49 33.83 7.96
C ALA A 46 -4.53 35.36 8.02
N SER A 47 -4.13 35.92 9.17
CA SER A 47 -3.89 37.36 9.30
C SER A 47 -2.73 37.76 8.36
N GLY A 48 -3.05 38.48 7.29
CA GLY A 48 -2.05 38.92 6.29
C GLY A 48 -1.82 37.94 5.12
N GLY A 49 -2.59 36.85 5.02
CA GLY A 49 -2.56 35.93 3.87
C GLY A 49 -1.35 34.99 3.79
N LEU A 50 -0.57 34.88 4.87
CA LEU A 50 0.55 33.95 4.98
C LEU A 50 0.71 33.52 6.43
N ALA A 51 0.97 32.23 6.68
CA ALA A 51 1.26 31.71 8.02
C ALA A 51 2.42 30.72 7.99
N ARG A 52 3.32 30.81 8.98
CA ARG A 52 4.46 29.89 9.12
C ARG A 52 4.17 28.78 10.13
N PRO A 53 4.30 27.50 9.78
CA PRO A 53 4.24 26.42 10.75
C PRO A 53 5.48 26.42 11.66
N THR A 54 5.42 25.63 12.72
CA THR A 54 6.57 25.37 13.61
C THR A 54 7.80 24.85 12.84
N ASN A 55 7.60 24.10 11.75
CA ASN A 55 8.64 23.62 10.86
C ASN A 55 8.10 23.44 9.43
N GLY A 56 8.94 23.55 8.40
CA GLY A 56 8.54 23.41 6.99
C GLY A 56 8.17 24.74 6.29
N PRO A 57 7.55 24.67 5.09
CA PRO A 57 7.31 25.85 4.25
C PRO A 57 6.15 26.69 4.79
N ALA A 58 6.16 27.99 4.49
CA ALA A 58 5.05 28.87 4.82
C ALA A 58 3.83 28.58 3.94
N THR A 59 2.63 28.72 4.49
CA THR A 59 1.37 28.46 3.79
C THR A 59 0.76 29.77 3.34
N LEU A 60 0.50 29.86 2.04
CA LEU A 60 -0.26 30.95 1.44
C LEU A 60 -1.73 30.72 1.75
N ALA A 61 -2.35 31.74 2.33
CA ALA A 61 -3.70 31.68 2.85
C ALA A 61 -4.52 32.87 2.34
N GLU A 62 -5.83 32.72 2.37
CA GLU A 62 -6.74 33.83 2.13
C GLU A 62 -6.63 34.84 3.29
N PRO A 63 -6.70 36.15 3.04
CA PRO A 63 -6.75 37.14 4.09
C PRO A 63 -7.97 36.93 4.97
N LEU A 64 -7.79 37.00 6.29
CA LEU A 64 -8.91 36.98 7.22
C LEU A 64 -9.68 38.32 7.18
N ASP A 65 -10.69 38.41 6.33
CA ASP A 65 -11.51 39.61 6.06
C ASP A 65 -13.02 39.40 6.25
N ASP A 66 -13.85 40.36 5.83
CA ASP A 66 -15.30 40.28 6.00
C ASP A 66 -15.96 39.23 5.09
N ASP A 67 -15.45 39.02 3.87
CA ASP A 67 -15.97 38.02 2.92
C ASP A 67 -15.71 36.58 3.40
N THR A 68 -14.62 36.41 4.17
CA THR A 68 -14.31 35.15 4.86
C THR A 68 -15.38 34.76 5.88
N LYS A 69 -16.04 35.74 6.52
CA LYS A 69 -17.02 35.49 7.58
C LYS A 69 -18.34 34.94 7.05
N SER A 70 -18.78 35.39 5.87
CA SER A 70 -20.08 35.02 5.29
C SER A 70 -20.15 33.62 4.68
N GLU A 71 -19.05 32.89 4.61
CA GLU A 71 -18.99 31.52 4.05
C GLU A 71 -18.29 30.53 5.01
N CYS A 72 -18.54 30.61 6.32
CA CYS A 72 -17.99 29.68 7.31
C CYS A 72 -19.07 28.74 7.83
N ASP A 73 -19.24 27.56 7.22
CA ASP A 73 -20.15 26.54 7.78
C ASP A 73 -19.49 25.78 8.93
N VAL A 74 -18.19 25.50 8.79
CA VAL A 74 -17.37 24.79 9.76
C VAL A 74 -16.08 25.54 9.99
N LEU A 75 -15.76 25.82 11.25
CA LEU A 75 -14.51 26.44 11.66
C LEU A 75 -13.56 25.37 12.21
N LEU A 76 -12.33 25.29 11.71
CA LEU A 76 -11.28 24.43 12.25
C LEU A 76 -10.16 25.29 12.82
N VAL A 77 -9.88 25.11 14.12
CA VAL A 77 -8.84 25.82 14.87
C VAL A 77 -7.73 24.84 15.27
N PRO A 78 -6.55 24.90 14.62
CA PRO A 78 -5.43 24.03 14.96
C PRO A 78 -4.75 24.48 16.25
N GLY A 79 -3.89 23.62 16.80
CA GLY A 79 -2.98 23.94 17.88
C GLY A 79 -1.63 24.47 17.38
N GLY A 80 -0.60 24.24 18.20
CA GLY A 80 0.75 24.73 17.96
C GLY A 80 1.21 25.77 18.99
N MET A 81 2.49 26.13 18.93
CA MET A 81 3.11 27.04 19.91
C MET A 81 2.58 28.47 19.80
N GLY A 82 2.13 28.89 18.61
CA GLY A 82 1.53 30.22 18.39
C GLY A 82 0.33 30.51 19.28
N THR A 83 -0.40 29.48 19.70
CA THR A 83 -1.56 29.60 20.61
C THR A 83 -1.21 30.28 21.94
N ARG A 84 0.04 30.15 22.42
CA ARG A 84 0.50 30.73 23.69
C ARG A 84 0.61 32.25 23.64
N LYS A 85 0.86 32.79 22.45
CA LYS A 85 0.88 34.24 22.21
C LYS A 85 -0.53 34.76 21.92
N LEU A 86 -1.26 34.06 21.05
CA LEU A 86 -2.57 34.51 20.55
C LEU A 86 -3.69 34.49 21.58
N GLN A 87 -3.58 33.67 22.65
CA GLN A 87 -4.50 33.74 23.79
C GLN A 87 -4.56 35.13 24.47
N HIS A 88 -3.58 36.00 24.22
CA HIS A 88 -3.55 37.37 24.73
C HIS A 88 -3.89 38.43 23.66
N ASP A 89 -4.03 38.03 22.40
CA ASP A 89 -4.34 38.94 21.29
C ASP A 89 -5.85 39.14 21.16
N GLN A 90 -6.34 40.26 21.69
CA GLN A 90 -7.78 40.57 21.67
C GLN A 90 -8.33 40.77 20.26
N GLY A 91 -7.52 41.22 19.30
CA GLY A 91 -7.94 41.38 17.90
C GLY A 91 -8.20 40.03 17.27
N PHE A 92 -7.25 39.12 17.39
CA PHE A 92 -7.38 37.74 16.91
C PHE A 92 -8.55 37.01 17.59
N LEU A 93 -8.65 37.09 18.93
CA LEU A 93 -9.75 36.44 19.66
C LEU A 93 -11.12 37.00 19.26
N GLN A 94 -11.22 38.30 18.95
CA GLN A 94 -12.45 38.87 18.45
C GLN A 94 -12.81 38.34 17.06
N GLN A 95 -11.85 38.22 16.16
CA GLN A 95 -12.08 37.59 14.84
C GLN A 95 -12.54 36.14 14.99
N LEU A 96 -11.92 35.39 15.91
CA LEU A 96 -12.29 34.01 16.20
C LEU A 96 -13.73 33.90 16.72
N ARG A 97 -14.18 34.80 17.59
CA ARG A 97 -15.59 34.86 18.04
C ARG A 97 -16.55 35.08 16.88
N VAL A 98 -16.19 35.96 15.94
CA VAL A 98 -17.04 36.26 14.78
C VAL A 98 -17.17 35.05 13.87
N LEU A 99 -16.05 34.41 13.51
CA LEU A 99 -16.08 33.18 12.71
C LEU A 99 -16.86 32.06 13.41
N ALA A 100 -16.64 31.89 14.71
CA ALA A 100 -17.32 30.86 15.50
C ALA A 100 -18.83 31.15 15.64
N ALA A 101 -19.26 32.41 15.57
CA ALA A 101 -20.68 32.77 15.61
C ALA A 101 -21.41 32.32 14.34
N GLU A 102 -20.80 32.56 13.17
CA GLU A 102 -21.32 32.16 11.86
C GLU A 102 -21.26 30.63 11.65
N ALA A 103 -20.20 29.98 12.17
CA ALA A 103 -20.02 28.56 12.02
C ALA A 103 -21.13 27.72 12.66
N THR A 104 -21.67 26.78 11.88
CA THR A 104 -22.59 25.74 12.35
C THR A 104 -21.87 24.75 13.26
N LEU A 105 -20.61 24.43 12.96
CA LEU A 105 -19.74 23.57 13.78
C LEU A 105 -18.36 24.21 13.97
N VAL A 106 -17.78 24.05 15.15
CA VAL A 106 -16.45 24.55 15.51
C VAL A 106 -15.61 23.38 16.00
N LEU A 107 -14.59 23.02 15.23
CA LEU A 107 -13.61 21.99 15.54
C LEU A 107 -12.35 22.65 16.08
N SER A 108 -11.75 22.03 17.10
CA SER A 108 -10.42 22.38 17.57
C SER A 108 -9.55 21.14 17.72
N VAL A 109 -8.29 21.31 17.37
CA VAL A 109 -7.27 20.27 17.49
C VAL A 109 -6.20 20.72 18.46
N CYS A 110 -5.71 19.81 19.30
CA CYS A 110 -4.59 20.07 20.20
C CYS A 110 -4.84 21.28 21.11
N THR A 111 -3.97 22.28 21.05
CA THR A 111 -4.12 23.53 21.80
C THR A 111 -4.99 24.57 21.09
N GLY A 112 -5.66 24.25 19.98
CA GLY A 112 -6.67 25.12 19.39
C GLY A 112 -7.83 25.40 20.34
N SER A 113 -8.14 24.45 21.24
CA SER A 113 -9.16 24.64 22.28
C SER A 113 -8.76 25.69 23.33
N LEU A 114 -7.47 25.96 23.51
CA LEU A 114 -6.99 27.09 24.32
C LEU A 114 -7.49 28.42 23.74
N LEU A 115 -7.42 28.61 22.42
CA LEU A 115 -7.86 29.85 21.77
C LEU A 115 -9.38 30.03 21.87
N LEU A 116 -10.14 28.94 21.72
CA LEU A 116 -11.58 28.96 21.93
C LEU A 116 -11.94 29.27 23.39
N ALA A 117 -11.21 28.73 24.37
CA ALA A 117 -11.39 29.02 25.78
C ALA A 117 -11.02 30.49 26.11
N ALA A 118 -9.90 30.99 25.60
CA ALA A 118 -9.47 32.38 25.73
C ALA A 118 -10.46 33.38 25.10
N ALA A 119 -11.12 32.98 24.01
CA ALA A 119 -12.22 33.73 23.41
C ALA A 119 -13.51 33.69 24.24
N GLY A 120 -13.61 32.85 25.28
CA GLY A 120 -14.80 32.65 26.11
C GLY A 120 -15.87 31.77 25.44
N LEU A 121 -15.54 31.09 24.34
CA LEU A 121 -16.49 30.28 23.56
C LEU A 121 -16.78 28.92 24.19
N LEU A 122 -15.90 28.43 25.06
CA LEU A 122 -16.02 27.12 25.73
C LEU A 122 -16.54 27.20 27.18
N ASP A 123 -16.89 28.39 27.68
CA ASP A 123 -17.42 28.55 29.06
C ASP A 123 -18.65 27.65 29.29
N GLY A 124 -18.57 26.76 30.28
CA GLY A 124 -19.62 25.79 30.62
C GLY A 124 -19.72 24.55 29.72
N LYS A 125 -18.89 24.47 28.67
CA LYS A 125 -18.87 23.38 27.67
C LYS A 125 -17.95 22.25 28.07
N VAL A 126 -18.29 21.03 27.66
CA VAL A 126 -17.40 19.87 27.72
C VAL A 126 -16.37 19.97 26.59
N ALA A 127 -15.09 19.92 26.93
CA ALA A 127 -14.00 20.01 25.96
C ALA A 127 -12.77 19.22 26.41
N THR A 128 -11.85 18.93 25.49
CA THR A 128 -10.51 18.41 25.77
C THR A 128 -9.44 19.26 25.08
N THR A 129 -8.17 19.01 25.43
CA THR A 129 -7.00 19.67 24.85
C THR A 129 -5.79 18.77 24.95
N ASN A 130 -4.64 19.21 24.43
CA ASN A 130 -3.40 18.45 24.43
C ASN A 130 -3.01 18.02 25.84
N LYS A 131 -2.75 16.72 26.02
CA LYS A 131 -2.47 16.12 27.32
C LYS A 131 -1.29 16.77 28.05
N ARG A 132 -0.27 17.22 27.30
CA ARG A 132 0.92 17.88 27.88
C ARG A 132 0.62 19.30 28.35
N ALA A 133 -0.33 19.99 27.72
CA ALA A 133 -0.76 21.34 28.09
C ALA A 133 -2.02 21.35 28.96
N PHE A 134 -2.62 20.18 29.23
CA PHE A 134 -3.94 20.07 29.82
C PHE A 134 -4.03 20.72 31.20
N ILE A 135 -3.05 20.48 32.08
CA ILE A 135 -3.06 21.02 33.44
C ILE A 135 -3.08 22.55 33.40
N ASP A 136 -2.12 23.15 32.71
CA ASP A 136 -1.99 24.60 32.60
C ASP A 136 -3.24 25.24 31.98
N ILE A 137 -3.82 24.63 30.94
CA ILE A 137 -5.04 25.15 30.29
C ILE A 137 -6.24 25.00 31.22
N ALA A 138 -6.41 23.85 31.87
CA ALA A 138 -7.56 23.60 32.72
C ALA A 138 -7.62 24.52 33.94
N GLU A 139 -6.47 24.85 34.52
CA GLU A 139 -6.35 25.77 35.66
C GLU A 139 -6.69 27.22 35.29
N ASN A 140 -6.29 27.67 34.10
CA ASN A 140 -6.53 29.05 33.63
C ASN A 140 -7.96 29.27 33.09
N TRP A 141 -8.64 28.22 32.62
CA TRP A 141 -10.04 28.28 32.15
C TRP A 141 -10.95 27.29 32.89
N PRO A 142 -11.19 27.49 34.20
CA PRO A 142 -11.89 26.53 35.06
C PRO A 142 -13.40 26.44 34.78
N LYS A 143 -13.97 27.37 34.01
CA LYS A 143 -15.39 27.32 33.62
C LYS A 143 -15.67 26.28 32.54
N VAL A 144 -14.65 25.83 31.80
CA VAL A 144 -14.77 24.76 30.81
C VAL A 144 -14.73 23.42 31.55
N LYS A 145 -15.60 22.48 31.17
CA LYS A 145 -15.70 21.15 31.77
C LYS A 145 -14.69 20.19 31.12
N TRP A 146 -13.41 20.42 31.39
CA TRP A 146 -12.30 19.70 30.74
C TRP A 146 -12.30 18.19 31.00
N GLN A 147 -12.15 17.39 29.93
CA GLN A 147 -12.07 15.92 29.97
C GLN A 147 -10.67 15.43 29.65
N ARG A 148 -9.87 15.13 30.68
CA ARG A 148 -8.43 14.80 30.53
C ARG A 148 -8.16 13.53 29.73
N THR A 149 -9.03 12.53 29.85
CA THR A 149 -8.84 11.22 29.24
C THR A 149 -9.51 11.08 27.88
N ALA A 150 -10.28 12.09 27.45
CA ALA A 150 -10.99 12.02 26.19
C ALA A 150 -10.05 12.28 25.02
N ARG A 151 -10.14 11.43 24.01
CA ARG A 151 -9.49 11.62 22.71
C ARG A 151 -10.14 12.75 21.94
N TRP A 152 -11.47 12.81 21.96
CA TRP A 152 -12.24 14.00 21.58
C TRP A 152 -13.51 14.15 22.42
N CYS A 153 -14.06 15.36 22.41
CA CYS A 153 -15.31 15.73 23.07
C CYS A 153 -16.21 16.49 22.09
N THR A 154 -17.52 16.30 22.25
CA THR A 154 -18.55 17.07 21.55
C THR A 154 -19.53 17.68 22.56
N ASP A 155 -19.83 18.98 22.43
CA ASP A 155 -20.85 19.68 23.23
C ASP A 155 -21.54 20.74 22.36
N GLY A 156 -22.75 20.41 21.90
CA GLY A 156 -23.49 21.23 20.95
C GLY A 156 -22.72 21.38 19.65
N LYS A 157 -22.37 22.61 19.26
CA LYS A 157 -21.58 22.86 18.05
C LYS A 157 -20.07 22.79 18.22
N PHE A 158 -19.56 22.56 19.44
CA PHE A 158 -18.13 22.56 19.73
C PHE A 158 -17.57 21.16 19.80
N TYR A 159 -16.55 20.91 18.99
CA TYR A 159 -15.84 19.66 18.83
C TYR A 159 -14.38 19.96 19.19
N SER A 160 -13.80 19.19 20.12
CA SER A 160 -12.41 19.39 20.55
C SER A 160 -11.71 18.06 20.65
N SER A 161 -10.47 17.98 20.16
CA SER A 161 -9.62 16.79 20.23
C SER A 161 -8.38 17.06 21.07
N SER A 162 -7.83 16.01 21.65
CA SER A 162 -6.71 16.09 22.60
C SER A 162 -5.39 16.39 21.91
N GLY A 163 -4.77 15.46 21.19
CA GLY A 163 -3.50 15.68 20.46
C GLY A 163 -3.63 15.70 18.94
N VAL A 164 -2.47 15.57 18.28
CA VAL A 164 -2.32 15.73 16.83
C VAL A 164 -3.10 14.64 16.08
N ALA A 165 -2.78 13.37 16.32
CA ALA A 165 -3.52 12.25 15.72
C ALA A 165 -5.00 12.19 16.16
N ALA A 166 -5.31 12.65 17.37
CA ALA A 166 -6.70 12.74 17.83
C ALA A 166 -7.52 13.74 16.99
N GLY A 167 -6.89 14.77 16.41
CA GLY A 167 -7.54 15.69 15.47
C GLY A 167 -7.92 15.02 14.15
N ILE A 168 -7.10 14.07 13.70
CA ILE A 168 -7.40 13.25 12.51
C ILE A 168 -8.58 12.32 12.81
N ASP A 169 -8.60 11.69 14.00
CA ASP A 169 -9.71 10.83 14.42
C ASP A 169 -11.02 11.60 14.58
N LEU A 170 -10.97 12.80 15.18
CA LEU A 170 -12.10 13.71 15.23
C LEU A 170 -12.61 14.06 13.83
N THR A 171 -11.71 14.25 12.86
CA THR A 171 -12.07 14.53 11.47
C THR A 171 -12.74 13.32 10.81
N HIS A 172 -12.25 12.10 11.07
CA HIS A 172 -12.92 10.88 10.63
C HIS A 172 -14.34 10.76 11.22
N PHE A 173 -14.50 11.00 12.53
CA PHE A 173 -15.81 11.03 13.19
C PHE A 173 -16.73 12.09 12.57
N PHE A 174 -16.22 13.29 12.31
CA PHE A 174 -16.95 14.37 11.64
C PHE A 174 -17.43 13.97 10.23
N LEU A 175 -16.58 13.33 9.42
CA LEU A 175 -16.97 12.81 8.11
C LEU A 175 -18.06 11.73 8.21
N LYS A 176 -18.01 10.90 9.26
CA LYS A 176 -19.03 9.90 9.55
C LYS A 176 -20.37 10.55 9.89
N GLU A 177 -20.39 11.65 10.64
CA GLU A 177 -21.62 12.40 10.91
C GLU A 177 -22.18 13.06 9.64
N LEU A 178 -21.34 13.61 8.77
CA LEU A 178 -21.79 14.30 7.56
C LEU A 178 -22.26 13.36 6.45
N PHE A 179 -21.49 12.31 6.17
CA PHE A 179 -21.66 11.47 4.97
C PHE A 179 -21.93 10.00 5.28
N GLY A 180 -21.92 9.63 6.56
CA GLY A 180 -22.13 8.27 7.03
C GLY A 180 -20.85 7.42 7.07
N GLU A 181 -20.94 6.34 7.84
CA GLU A 181 -19.87 5.37 8.14
C GLU A 181 -19.06 4.94 6.91
N LYS A 182 -19.74 4.65 5.80
CA LYS A 182 -19.11 4.10 4.60
C LYS A 182 -18.15 5.09 3.95
N VAL A 183 -18.50 6.38 3.92
CA VAL A 183 -17.67 7.43 3.33
C VAL A 183 -16.46 7.70 4.22
N ALA A 184 -16.68 7.79 5.54
CA ALA A 184 -15.59 7.97 6.51
C ALA A 184 -14.56 6.85 6.45
N LYS A 185 -15.01 5.58 6.52
CA LYS A 185 -14.12 4.41 6.42
C LYS A 185 -13.37 4.33 5.10
N MET A 186 -14.03 4.65 3.99
CA MET A 186 -13.36 4.68 2.69
C MET A 186 -12.31 5.78 2.62
N THR A 187 -12.60 6.95 3.19
CA THR A 187 -11.66 8.07 3.25
C THR A 187 -10.41 7.70 4.05
N ALA A 188 -10.58 7.16 5.26
CA ALA A 188 -9.45 6.69 6.08
C ALA A 188 -8.65 5.60 5.37
N LYS A 189 -9.32 4.68 4.67
CA LYS A 189 -8.66 3.62 3.89
C LYS A 189 -7.86 4.17 2.71
N CYS A 190 -8.35 5.19 2.00
CA CYS A 190 -7.60 5.85 0.94
C CYS A 190 -6.34 6.57 1.47
N ALA A 191 -6.43 7.18 2.66
CA ALA A 191 -5.29 7.77 3.36
C ALA A 191 -4.40 6.73 4.07
N GLU A 192 -4.75 5.44 3.97
CA GLU A 192 -4.10 4.33 4.69
C GLU A 192 -3.94 4.59 6.20
N TYR A 193 -4.93 5.25 6.80
CA TYR A 193 -4.89 5.66 8.20
C TYR A 193 -5.74 4.73 9.08
N VAL A 194 -5.15 4.24 10.17
CA VAL A 194 -5.86 3.48 11.21
C VAL A 194 -6.39 4.48 12.23
N HIS A 195 -7.70 4.70 12.22
CA HIS A 195 -8.36 5.64 13.12
C HIS A 195 -8.84 4.97 14.41
N ASN A 196 -8.98 5.76 15.47
CA ASN A 196 -9.69 5.37 16.68
C ASN A 196 -11.17 5.80 16.59
N ASP A 197 -12.08 4.86 16.83
CA ASP A 197 -13.54 5.08 16.78
C ASP A 197 -14.16 5.38 18.16
N ASP A 198 -13.43 5.25 19.27
CA ASP A 198 -13.91 5.49 20.63
C ASP A 198 -13.35 6.82 21.22
N PRO A 199 -14.20 7.83 21.51
CA PRO A 199 -13.75 9.09 22.12
C PRO A 199 -13.20 8.94 23.54
N GLY A 200 -13.58 7.90 24.27
CA GLY A 200 -13.17 7.64 25.65
C GLY A 200 -11.90 6.78 25.76
N GLU A 201 -11.51 6.10 24.68
CA GLU A 201 -10.31 5.28 24.64
C GLU A 201 -9.14 6.09 24.07
N ASP A 202 -8.28 6.59 24.95
CA ASP A 202 -7.08 7.31 24.55
C ASP A 202 -5.82 6.58 25.07
N PRO A 203 -5.03 5.93 24.20
CA PRO A 203 -3.87 5.15 24.63
C PRO A 203 -2.71 6.02 25.15
N PHE A 204 -2.78 7.34 25.01
CA PHE A 204 -1.70 8.27 25.37
C PHE A 204 -1.95 9.03 26.68
N VAL A 205 -2.92 8.60 27.51
CA VAL A 205 -3.24 9.22 28.82
C VAL A 205 -2.04 9.27 29.77
N HIS A 206 -1.11 8.33 29.63
CA HIS A 206 0.11 8.22 30.41
C HIS A 206 1.35 8.47 29.55
N SER A 207 1.60 9.73 29.13
CA SER A 207 2.81 10.06 28.37
C SER A 207 4.06 10.10 29.25
N LYS A 208 5.16 9.53 28.76
CA LYS A 208 6.46 9.62 29.42
C LYS A 208 7.16 10.92 29.03
N THR A 209 7.95 11.45 29.96
CA THR A 209 8.86 12.56 29.70
C THR A 209 10.25 12.00 29.40
N PHE A 210 10.81 12.40 28.27
CA PHE A 210 12.13 11.98 27.81
C PHE A 210 13.08 13.19 27.87
N ASP A 211 14.25 13.01 28.49
CA ASP A 211 15.35 14.00 28.47
C ASP A 211 16.44 13.44 27.55
N LEU A 212 16.34 13.79 26.27
CA LEU A 212 17.21 13.28 25.21
C LEU A 212 18.13 14.41 24.73
N LYS A 213 19.38 14.08 24.38
CA LYS A 213 20.33 15.01 23.77
C LYS A 213 20.73 14.53 22.38
N ASN A 214 20.78 15.46 21.40
CA ASN A 214 21.23 15.17 20.04
C ASN A 214 22.68 14.60 20.07
N PRO A 215 22.89 13.35 19.60
CA PRO A 215 24.21 12.71 19.62
C PRO A 215 25.20 13.27 18.57
N PHE A 216 24.72 14.02 17.58
CA PHE A 216 25.54 14.49 16.45
C PHE A 216 26.14 15.90 16.64
N GLY A 217 25.76 16.63 17.70
CA GLY A 217 26.26 17.97 18.01
C GLY A 217 25.86 19.08 17.01
N LYS A 218 25.29 18.73 15.85
CA LYS A 218 24.66 19.62 14.86
C LYS A 218 23.38 18.97 14.32
N PRO A 219 22.40 19.76 13.84
CA PRO A 219 21.22 19.21 13.17
C PRO A 219 21.57 18.58 11.83
N LEU A 220 20.87 17.50 11.47
CA LEU A 220 20.95 16.85 10.16
C LEU A 220 20.22 17.69 9.12
N GLN A 221 20.83 17.88 7.96
CA GLN A 221 20.25 18.64 6.84
C GLN A 221 19.22 17.78 6.09
N LEU A 222 17.94 18.11 6.27
CA LEU A 222 16.81 17.49 5.58
C LEU A 222 16.36 18.40 4.43
N VAL A 223 16.51 17.92 3.21
CA VAL A 223 15.94 18.55 2.01
C VAL A 223 14.67 17.81 1.61
N VAL A 224 13.55 18.51 1.55
CA VAL A 224 12.28 17.99 1.02
C VAL A 224 12.01 18.63 -0.33
N VAL A 225 11.75 17.83 -1.35
CA VAL A 225 11.44 18.36 -2.69
C VAL A 225 9.95 18.17 -2.97
N VAL A 226 9.20 19.26 -2.99
CA VAL A 226 7.78 19.28 -3.34
C VAL A 226 7.58 19.79 -4.76
N TYR A 227 6.41 19.50 -5.33
CA TYR A 227 6.04 19.84 -6.69
C TYR A 227 4.52 19.98 -6.79
N ASP A 228 4.02 20.60 -7.86
CA ASP A 228 2.58 20.82 -8.00
C ASP A 228 1.78 19.50 -7.93
N GLN A 229 0.72 19.51 -7.13
CA GLN A 229 -0.10 18.35 -6.79
C GLN A 229 0.63 17.22 -6.05
N PHE A 230 1.63 17.55 -5.24
CA PHE A 230 2.18 16.63 -4.23
C PHE A 230 1.12 16.28 -3.16
N GLU A 231 1.25 15.11 -2.55
CA GLU A 231 0.36 14.69 -1.47
C GLU A 231 0.77 15.34 -0.13
N MET A 232 -0.19 15.93 0.58
CA MET A 232 0.13 16.73 1.77
C MET A 232 0.75 15.85 2.85
N TRP A 233 0.09 14.74 3.20
CA TRP A 233 0.54 13.89 4.29
C TRP A 233 1.84 13.13 3.96
N ASP A 234 2.12 12.81 2.69
CA ASP A 234 3.43 12.27 2.28
C ASP A 234 4.61 13.17 2.67
N THR A 235 4.36 14.48 2.81
CA THR A 235 5.34 15.48 3.24
C THR A 235 5.21 15.77 4.73
N PHE A 236 4.01 16.13 5.18
CA PHE A 236 3.80 16.67 6.52
C PHE A 236 3.72 15.59 7.60
N GLY A 237 3.42 14.34 7.25
CA GLY A 237 3.56 13.20 8.15
C GLY A 237 5.00 13.02 8.63
N PRO A 238 5.97 12.80 7.71
CA PRO A 238 7.40 12.77 8.06
C PRO A 238 7.90 14.04 8.76
N LEU A 239 7.52 15.23 8.25
CA LEU A 239 7.98 16.50 8.83
C LEU A 239 7.48 16.73 10.25
N GLU A 240 6.27 16.28 10.59
CA GLU A 240 5.76 16.32 11.97
C GLU A 240 6.64 15.49 12.90
N MET A 241 7.04 14.28 12.49
CA MET A 241 7.90 13.43 13.31
C MET A 241 9.27 14.08 13.53
N PHE A 242 9.87 14.64 12.48
CA PHE A 242 11.14 15.36 12.60
C PHE A 242 11.03 16.66 13.41
N SER A 243 9.90 17.39 13.28
CA SER A 243 9.58 18.55 14.11
C SER A 243 9.47 18.16 15.59
N MET A 244 8.80 17.05 15.87
CA MET A 244 8.65 16.55 17.23
C MET A 244 9.99 16.11 17.82
N ALA A 245 10.86 15.49 17.03
CA ALA A 245 12.23 15.19 17.44
C ALA A 245 13.01 16.47 17.81
N ASN A 246 12.89 17.54 17.02
CA ASN A 246 13.50 18.83 17.35
C ASN A 246 13.01 19.39 18.68
N ARG A 247 11.71 19.29 18.92
CA ARG A 247 11.08 19.77 20.15
C ARG A 247 11.51 18.98 21.39
N LEU A 248 11.73 17.68 21.25
CA LEU A 248 12.05 16.78 22.36
C LEU A 248 13.55 16.68 22.66
N ASN A 249 14.41 16.86 21.64
CA ASN A 249 15.84 16.56 21.70
C ASN A 249 16.76 17.77 21.48
N GLY A 250 16.17 18.96 21.27
CA GLY A 250 16.88 20.09 20.66
C GLY A 250 17.05 19.90 19.15
N PRO A 251 17.76 20.81 18.43
CA PRO A 251 17.81 20.80 16.97
C PRO A 251 18.46 19.51 16.45
N ALA A 252 17.64 18.57 16.00
CA ALA A 252 18.00 17.27 15.44
C ALA A 252 17.99 17.31 13.90
N PHE A 253 17.08 18.08 13.32
CA PHE A 253 16.90 18.28 11.89
C PHE A 253 16.80 19.77 11.55
N GLU A 254 17.46 20.18 10.48
CA GLU A 254 17.26 21.47 9.82
C GLU A 254 16.57 21.20 8.49
N VAL A 255 15.37 21.76 8.31
CA VAL A 255 14.48 21.41 7.20
C VAL A 255 14.50 22.51 6.15
N LYS A 256 14.84 22.12 4.93
CA LYS A 256 14.73 22.95 3.73
C LYS A 256 13.70 22.33 2.80
N VAL A 257 12.64 23.07 2.46
CA VAL A 257 11.62 22.60 1.50
C VAL A 257 11.76 23.37 0.20
N VAL A 258 12.05 22.65 -0.88
CA VAL A 258 12.36 23.22 -2.19
C VAL A 258 11.36 22.78 -3.25
N ALA A 259 11.14 23.63 -4.25
CA ALA A 259 10.29 23.35 -5.40
C ALA A 259 10.77 24.10 -6.64
N GLU A 260 10.38 23.64 -7.84
CA GLU A 260 10.70 24.35 -9.10
C GLU A 260 10.04 25.72 -9.12
N ASP A 261 8.74 25.75 -8.79
CA ASP A 261 7.96 26.97 -8.63
C ASP A 261 7.98 27.43 -7.17
N PHE A 262 8.21 28.72 -6.96
CA PHE A 262 8.23 29.33 -5.61
C PHE A 262 6.91 29.13 -4.85
N GLU A 263 5.80 29.14 -5.58
CA GLU A 263 4.47 28.84 -5.05
C GLU A 263 4.03 27.47 -5.57
N THR A 264 3.89 26.51 -4.67
CA THR A 264 3.54 25.13 -5.02
C THR A 264 2.22 24.75 -4.37
N LYS A 265 1.31 24.18 -5.17
CA LYS A 265 0.00 23.73 -4.69
C LYS A 265 0.02 22.25 -4.35
N SER A 266 -0.52 21.87 -3.21
CA SER A 266 -0.76 20.45 -2.89
C SER A 266 -2.05 19.93 -3.53
N PHE A 267 -2.21 18.61 -3.59
CA PHE A 267 -3.46 17.98 -4.04
C PHE A 267 -4.68 18.41 -3.21
N GLY A 268 -4.50 18.54 -1.89
CA GLY A 268 -5.57 18.92 -0.96
C GLY A 268 -6.00 20.39 -1.00
N GLY A 269 -5.32 21.22 -1.79
CA GLY A 269 -5.73 22.60 -2.03
C GLY A 269 -4.77 23.71 -1.56
N PRO A 270 -4.14 23.66 -0.37
CA PRO A 270 -3.32 24.78 0.10
C PRO A 270 -2.08 24.97 -0.76
N TRP A 271 -1.67 26.23 -0.84
CA TRP A 271 -0.48 26.70 -1.54
C TRP A 271 0.65 26.96 -0.54
N PHE A 272 1.88 26.68 -0.96
CA PHE A 272 3.06 26.78 -0.12
C PHE A 272 4.13 27.64 -0.78
N GLN A 273 4.77 28.48 0.03
CA GLN A 273 5.93 29.27 -0.34
C GLN A 273 7.19 28.45 -0.05
N CYS A 274 7.87 27.99 -1.10
CA CYS A 274 9.02 27.09 -1.02
C CYS A 274 10.32 27.78 -1.44
N GLU A 275 11.46 27.23 -1.03
CA GLU A 275 12.75 27.66 -1.57
C GLU A 275 12.96 27.16 -3.00
N ALA A 276 13.85 27.81 -3.75
CA ALA A 276 14.11 27.44 -5.14
C ALA A 276 14.74 26.04 -5.23
N LEU A 277 14.30 25.20 -6.18
CA LEU A 277 14.79 23.84 -6.39
C LEU A 277 16.33 23.76 -6.47
N ALA A 278 16.96 24.73 -7.14
CA ALA A 278 18.40 24.79 -7.26
C ALA A 278 19.14 24.87 -5.91
N SER A 279 18.53 25.50 -4.90
CA SER A 279 19.10 25.64 -3.56
C SER A 279 19.11 24.33 -2.76
N GLY A 280 18.31 23.34 -3.17
CA GLY A 280 18.24 22.04 -2.49
C GLY A 280 19.52 21.21 -2.66
N ALA A 281 20.34 21.51 -3.66
CA ALA A 281 21.64 20.89 -3.85
C ALA A 281 22.81 21.71 -3.25
N GLU A 282 22.53 22.81 -2.55
CA GLU A 282 23.55 23.60 -1.86
C GLU A 282 23.92 22.96 -0.52
N GLY A 283 25.21 22.71 -0.30
CA GLY A 283 25.71 22.05 0.92
C GLY A 283 25.64 20.52 0.89
N ASP A 284 25.80 19.93 2.08
CA ASP A 284 25.65 18.50 2.33
C ASP A 284 24.19 18.17 2.58
N ILE A 285 23.74 16.99 2.13
CA ILE A 285 22.37 16.50 2.33
C ILE A 285 22.45 15.23 3.18
N ASP A 286 22.02 15.30 4.44
CA ASP A 286 21.97 14.11 5.29
C ASP A 286 20.75 13.26 4.94
N LEU A 287 19.62 13.91 4.62
CA LEU A 287 18.37 13.28 4.25
C LEU A 287 17.69 14.03 3.11
N LEU A 288 17.34 13.32 2.04
CA LEU A 288 16.48 13.81 0.96
C LEU A 288 15.11 13.14 1.06
N LEU A 289 14.02 13.89 1.03
CA LEU A 289 12.65 13.36 1.03
C LEU A 289 11.92 13.73 -0.25
N LEU A 290 11.36 12.72 -0.93
CA LEU A 290 10.53 12.86 -2.12
C LEU A 290 9.12 12.32 -1.83
N PRO A 291 8.11 13.19 -1.65
CA PRO A 291 6.73 12.76 -1.51
C PRO A 291 6.17 12.23 -2.83
N GLY A 292 5.06 11.49 -2.74
CA GLY A 292 4.22 11.15 -3.87
C GLY A 292 3.16 12.20 -4.14
N GLY A 293 2.10 11.77 -4.82
CA GLY A 293 0.96 12.59 -5.23
C GLY A 293 0.66 12.44 -6.72
N ILE A 294 -0.48 12.97 -7.14
CA ILE A 294 -0.89 12.87 -8.56
C ILE A 294 0.08 13.63 -9.49
N GLY A 295 0.83 14.60 -8.95
CA GLY A 295 1.87 15.34 -9.66
C GLY A 295 3.07 14.50 -10.08
N THR A 296 3.32 13.34 -9.44
CA THR A 296 4.49 12.49 -9.71
C THR A 296 4.62 12.17 -11.21
N LEU A 297 3.50 11.87 -11.87
CA LEU A 297 3.49 11.51 -13.29
C LEU A 297 3.98 12.65 -14.20
N ARG A 298 3.71 13.92 -13.84
CA ARG A 298 4.22 15.08 -14.57
C ARG A 298 5.74 15.17 -14.40
N GLU A 299 6.21 15.04 -13.16
CA GLU A 299 7.62 15.26 -12.83
C GLU A 299 8.57 14.19 -13.33
N ILE A 300 8.10 12.94 -13.50
CA ILE A 300 8.86 11.87 -14.17
C ILE A 300 9.34 12.29 -15.57
N TYR A 301 8.59 13.14 -16.27
CA TYR A 301 8.93 13.62 -17.61
C TYR A 301 9.53 15.04 -17.61
N ASN A 302 9.74 15.64 -16.43
CA ASN A 302 10.31 16.98 -16.32
C ASN A 302 11.86 16.90 -16.27
N PRO A 303 12.58 17.36 -17.31
CA PRO A 303 14.03 17.24 -17.37
C PRO A 303 14.76 18.19 -16.40
N VAL A 304 14.17 19.34 -16.07
CA VAL A 304 14.76 20.31 -15.13
C VAL A 304 14.69 19.72 -13.73
N PHE A 305 13.51 19.25 -13.34
CA PHE A 305 13.27 18.58 -12.08
C PHE A 305 14.16 17.33 -11.94
N SER A 306 14.12 16.42 -12.92
CA SER A 306 14.89 15.18 -12.90
C SER A 306 16.40 15.41 -12.73
N LYS A 307 16.96 16.41 -13.43
CA LYS A 307 18.37 16.79 -13.29
C LYS A 307 18.70 17.26 -11.87
N ALA A 308 17.84 18.06 -11.27
CA ALA A 308 18.02 18.53 -9.90
C ALA A 308 17.93 17.36 -8.90
N ILE A 309 16.96 16.46 -9.06
CA ILE A 309 16.83 15.26 -8.23
C ILE A 309 18.07 14.37 -8.32
N CYS A 310 18.58 14.09 -9.52
CA CYS A 310 19.81 13.31 -9.68
C CYS A 310 21.00 13.95 -8.94
N ALA A 311 21.12 15.28 -8.98
CA ALA A 311 22.18 16.00 -8.27
C ALA A 311 22.04 15.91 -6.75
N MET A 312 20.81 16.04 -6.22
CA MET A 312 20.55 15.91 -4.79
C MET A 312 20.76 14.47 -4.31
N VAL A 313 20.27 13.46 -5.04
CA VAL A 313 20.45 12.04 -4.72
C VAL A 313 21.93 11.65 -4.68
N ALA A 314 22.77 12.24 -5.54
CA ALA A 314 24.21 12.00 -5.54
C ALA A 314 24.89 12.50 -4.26
N LYS A 315 24.37 13.58 -3.65
CA LYS A 315 24.90 14.18 -2.41
C LYS A 315 24.26 13.61 -1.14
N ALA A 316 23.03 13.12 -1.24
CA ALA A 316 22.26 12.64 -0.11
C ALA A 316 22.86 11.37 0.50
N GLN A 317 23.09 11.40 1.82
CA GLN A 317 23.49 10.21 2.58
C GLN A 317 22.34 9.20 2.71
N ARG A 318 21.10 9.69 2.81
CA ARG A 318 19.87 8.89 2.81
C ARG A 318 18.83 9.55 1.92
N VAL A 319 18.09 8.74 1.17
CA VAL A 319 17.03 9.19 0.27
C VAL A 319 15.74 8.46 0.64
N MET A 320 14.76 9.22 1.09
CA MET A 320 13.42 8.78 1.40
C MET A 320 12.47 9.08 0.24
N THR A 321 11.62 8.12 -0.10
CA THR A 321 10.49 8.34 -1.00
C THR A 321 9.22 7.81 -0.36
N VAL A 322 8.14 8.56 -0.46
CA VAL A 322 6.82 8.16 0.04
C VAL A 322 5.87 7.93 -1.13
N CYS A 323 5.01 6.92 -1.02
CA CYS A 323 3.93 6.67 -1.97
C CYS A 323 4.45 6.54 -3.42
N THR A 324 3.99 7.37 -4.34
CA THR A 324 4.42 7.37 -5.75
C THR A 324 5.78 8.02 -5.99
N GLY A 325 6.38 8.69 -4.99
CA GLY A 325 7.66 9.39 -5.13
C GLY A 325 8.82 8.49 -5.54
N SER A 326 8.76 7.18 -5.25
CA SER A 326 9.75 6.20 -5.71
C SER A 326 9.83 6.09 -7.23
N ALA A 327 8.74 6.35 -7.95
CA ALA A 327 8.73 6.32 -9.40
C ALA A 327 9.56 7.45 -10.03
N ILE A 328 9.72 8.60 -9.35
CA ILE A 328 10.62 9.68 -9.78
C ILE A 328 12.05 9.13 -9.87
N LEU A 329 12.52 8.45 -8.83
CA LEU A 329 13.86 7.86 -8.80
C LEU A 329 14.01 6.69 -9.78
N ALA A 330 12.98 5.83 -9.86
CA ALA A 330 12.98 4.68 -10.77
C ALA A 330 13.10 5.12 -12.24
N SER A 331 12.38 6.20 -12.63
CA SER A 331 12.42 6.75 -13.99
C SER A 331 13.80 7.22 -14.45
N GLN A 332 14.67 7.57 -13.48
CA GLN A 332 16.05 7.99 -13.73
C GLN A 332 17.05 6.84 -13.56
N ASN A 333 16.58 5.59 -13.44
CA ASN A 333 17.37 4.38 -13.15
C ASN A 333 18.18 4.44 -11.84
N LEU A 334 17.82 5.32 -10.91
CA LEU A 334 18.54 5.48 -9.64
C LEU A 334 18.28 4.32 -8.66
N LEU A 335 17.23 3.53 -8.91
CA LEU A 335 16.80 2.40 -8.09
C LEU A 335 17.11 1.03 -8.74
N GLN A 336 17.99 0.99 -9.74
CA GLN A 336 18.29 -0.25 -10.47
C GLN A 336 18.85 -1.35 -9.56
N ASN A 337 18.21 -2.53 -9.58
CA ASN A 337 18.52 -3.70 -8.74
C ASN A 337 18.47 -3.40 -7.22
N ARG A 338 17.65 -2.43 -6.81
CA ARG A 338 17.39 -2.12 -5.41
C ARG A 338 16.04 -2.64 -4.99
N LYS A 339 15.92 -3.15 -3.77
CA LYS A 339 14.64 -3.47 -3.15
C LYS A 339 13.90 -2.17 -2.85
N VAL A 340 12.71 -2.04 -3.40
CA VAL A 340 11.91 -0.80 -3.29
C VAL A 340 10.42 -1.11 -3.22
N THR A 341 9.64 -0.18 -2.66
CA THR A 341 8.18 -0.24 -2.70
C THR A 341 7.58 1.12 -3.11
N THR A 342 6.29 1.14 -3.37
CA THR A 342 5.53 2.31 -3.83
C THR A 342 4.05 2.14 -3.52
N ASN A 343 3.25 3.18 -3.78
CA ASN A 343 1.82 3.17 -3.51
C ASN A 343 1.14 1.90 -4.03
N LYS A 344 0.46 1.15 -3.15
CA LYS A 344 -0.17 -0.13 -3.49
C LYS A 344 -1.23 -0.03 -4.59
N MET A 345 -2.02 1.05 -4.59
CA MET A 345 -3.04 1.29 -5.62
C MET A 345 -2.41 1.61 -6.98
N SER A 346 -1.24 2.24 -6.97
CA SER A 346 -0.51 2.63 -8.19
C SER A 346 0.66 1.70 -8.52
N PHE A 347 0.84 0.60 -7.79
CA PHE A 347 2.06 -0.21 -7.82
C PHE A 347 2.38 -0.73 -9.22
N ASP A 348 1.40 -1.36 -9.86
CA ASP A 348 1.53 -1.90 -11.22
C ASP A 348 1.93 -0.81 -12.23
N LEU A 349 1.51 0.44 -12.03
CA LEU A 349 1.85 1.55 -12.93
C LEU A 349 3.24 2.11 -12.61
N MET A 350 3.51 2.35 -11.32
CA MET A 350 4.77 2.94 -10.86
C MET A 350 5.97 2.01 -11.16
N ALA A 351 5.77 0.70 -11.03
CA ALA A 351 6.78 -0.30 -11.32
C ALA A 351 7.21 -0.36 -12.80
N LEU A 352 6.44 0.26 -13.71
CA LEU A 352 6.80 0.34 -15.13
C LEU A 352 7.88 1.39 -15.42
N PHE A 353 8.10 2.35 -14.52
CA PHE A 353 8.99 3.49 -14.80
C PHE A 353 10.48 3.17 -14.63
N GLY A 354 10.85 2.06 -14.02
CA GLY A 354 12.25 1.67 -13.96
C GLY A 354 12.45 0.26 -13.41
N PRO A 355 13.53 -0.43 -13.84
CA PRO A 355 13.88 -1.73 -13.29
C PRO A 355 14.30 -1.57 -11.83
N ALA A 356 13.61 -2.24 -10.91
CA ALA A 356 13.96 -2.36 -9.51
C ALA A 356 13.35 -3.65 -8.93
N ASP A 357 13.81 -4.10 -7.77
CA ASP A 357 13.27 -5.27 -7.08
C ASP A 357 12.04 -4.82 -6.25
N TRP A 358 10.93 -4.63 -6.95
CA TRP A 358 9.68 -4.10 -6.39
C TRP A 358 9.04 -5.08 -5.38
N VAL A 359 8.73 -4.61 -4.17
CA VAL A 359 8.15 -5.39 -3.06
C VAL A 359 6.71 -4.92 -2.76
N PRO A 360 5.66 -5.57 -3.33
CA PRO A 360 4.28 -5.07 -3.28
C PRO A 360 3.63 -5.05 -1.90
N SER A 361 4.02 -5.97 -1.03
CA SER A 361 3.42 -6.15 0.30
C SER A 361 4.06 -5.27 1.38
N ALA A 362 5.25 -4.73 1.10
CA ALA A 362 6.01 -3.98 2.09
C ALA A 362 5.32 -2.64 2.40
N ARG A 363 5.27 -2.29 3.68
CA ARG A 363 4.89 -0.97 4.18
C ARG A 363 5.99 0.04 3.87
N TRP A 364 7.22 -0.37 4.13
CA TRP A 364 8.42 0.32 3.71
C TRP A 364 9.58 -0.64 3.49
N VAL A 365 10.56 -0.21 2.72
CA VAL A 365 11.76 -0.97 2.37
C VAL A 365 12.96 -0.06 2.54
N ARG A 366 14.01 -0.60 3.16
CA ARG A 366 15.34 0.00 3.17
C ARG A 366 16.29 -0.88 2.35
N ASP A 367 16.97 -0.26 1.39
CA ASP A 367 18.10 -0.83 0.66
C ASP A 367 19.24 0.20 0.57
N GLU A 368 20.33 -0.07 1.28
CA GLU A 368 21.45 0.86 1.48
C GLU A 368 21.01 2.25 1.96
N LYS A 369 21.13 3.27 1.09
CA LYS A 369 20.73 4.65 1.36
C LYS A 369 19.30 4.96 0.96
N PHE A 370 18.62 4.07 0.23
CA PHE A 370 17.25 4.29 -0.25
C PHE A 370 16.24 3.71 0.72
N TRP A 371 15.30 4.55 1.13
CA TRP A 371 14.20 4.24 2.05
C TRP A 371 12.90 4.56 1.33
N THR A 372 12.10 3.56 0.99
CA THR A 372 10.88 3.74 0.18
C THR A 372 9.66 3.23 0.93
N SER A 373 8.53 3.92 0.90
CA SER A 373 7.27 3.46 1.54
C SER A 373 6.09 3.36 0.57
N SER A 374 5.12 2.51 0.89
CA SER A 374 4.05 2.08 -0.02
C SER A 374 2.72 2.81 0.13
N GLY A 375 2.69 3.95 0.83
CA GLY A 375 1.50 4.78 0.91
C GLY A 375 1.60 5.91 1.93
N VAL A 376 0.48 6.60 2.12
CA VAL A 376 0.43 7.95 2.70
C VAL A 376 0.87 7.94 4.16
N SER A 377 0.21 7.13 5.00
CA SER A 377 0.62 6.96 6.40
C SER A 377 1.97 6.23 6.54
N ALA A 378 2.32 5.35 5.58
CA ALA A 378 3.55 4.57 5.63
C ALA A 378 4.82 5.45 5.56
N GLY A 379 4.74 6.65 4.98
CA GLY A 379 5.82 7.64 5.07
C GLY A 379 6.09 8.13 6.49
N THR A 380 5.03 8.24 7.30
CA THR A 380 5.13 8.61 8.72
C THR A 380 5.86 7.51 9.50
N ASP A 381 5.49 6.25 9.30
CA ASP A 381 6.19 5.11 9.91
C ASP A 381 7.65 5.00 9.46
N LEU A 382 7.91 5.24 8.17
CA LEU A 382 9.28 5.27 7.64
C LEU A 382 10.15 6.32 8.33
N SER A 383 9.58 7.49 8.65
CA SER A 383 10.31 8.55 9.36
C SER A 383 10.66 8.18 10.80
N LEU A 384 9.77 7.46 11.49
CA LEU A 384 10.01 6.94 12.84
C LEU A 384 11.03 5.79 12.82
N ALA A 385 10.97 4.91 11.80
CA ALA A 385 11.96 3.85 11.60
C ALA A 385 13.37 4.43 11.36
N LEU A 386 13.48 5.46 10.52
CA LEU A 386 14.73 6.19 10.30
C LEU A 386 15.20 6.86 11.60
N MET A 387 14.30 7.52 12.32
CA MET A 387 14.64 8.17 13.58
C MET A 387 15.15 7.18 14.61
N ARG A 388 14.54 6.00 14.71
CA ARG A 388 14.98 4.90 15.56
C ARG A 388 16.40 4.45 15.22
N GLU A 389 16.71 4.33 13.93
CA GLU A 389 18.04 3.94 13.49
C GLU A 389 19.09 5.02 13.78
N VAL A 390 18.74 6.29 13.56
CA VAL A 390 19.70 7.40 13.59
C VAL A 390 19.91 7.95 15.01
N PHE A 391 18.84 8.04 15.81
CA PHE A 391 18.84 8.66 17.14
C PHE A 391 18.52 7.67 18.28
N GLY A 392 18.10 6.45 17.96
CA GLY A 392 17.70 5.44 18.95
C GLY A 392 16.18 5.35 19.14
N ALA A 393 15.74 4.22 19.72
CA ALA A 393 14.32 3.90 19.90
C ALA A 393 13.60 4.92 20.79
N ASP A 394 14.24 5.42 21.84
CA ASP A 394 13.62 6.34 22.80
C ASP A 394 13.11 7.62 22.11
N LEU A 395 13.87 8.20 21.17
CA LEU A 395 13.44 9.41 20.48
C LEU A 395 12.28 9.14 19.53
N ALA A 396 12.33 8.04 18.78
CA ALA A 396 11.25 7.65 17.88
C ALA A 396 9.95 7.38 18.63
N GLU A 397 10.03 6.65 19.74
CA GLU A 397 8.87 6.39 20.61
C GLU A 397 8.34 7.67 21.23
N ALA A 398 9.21 8.55 21.72
CA ALA A 398 8.81 9.85 22.28
C ALA A 398 8.11 10.75 21.24
N ALA A 399 8.60 10.75 19.99
CA ALA A 399 8.00 11.52 18.90
C ALA A 399 6.60 10.98 18.54
N ALA A 400 6.45 9.65 18.42
CA ALA A 400 5.15 9.01 18.19
C ALA A 400 4.17 9.26 19.36
N GLU A 401 4.63 9.13 20.62
CA GLU A 401 3.80 9.42 21.80
C GLU A 401 3.38 10.89 21.88
N ALA A 402 4.27 11.82 21.56
CA ALA A 402 3.98 13.25 21.61
C ALA A 402 3.02 13.72 20.51
N THR A 403 2.97 13.02 19.39
CA THR A 403 2.01 13.21 18.29
C THR A 403 0.74 12.37 18.45
N GLU A 404 0.68 11.51 19.47
CA GLU A 404 -0.39 10.53 19.70
C GLU A 404 -0.61 9.58 18.51
N TYR A 405 0.46 9.33 17.76
CA TYR A 405 0.45 8.50 16.56
C TYR A 405 0.72 7.04 16.91
N VAL A 406 -0.18 6.16 16.44
CA VAL A 406 -0.03 4.70 16.62
C VAL A 406 0.78 4.17 15.45
N TRP A 407 1.92 3.55 15.77
CA TRP A 407 2.81 2.90 14.82
C TRP A 407 3.22 1.51 15.30
N SER A 408 3.61 0.65 14.39
CA SER A 408 4.06 -0.70 14.74
C SER A 408 5.53 -0.70 15.16
N LYS A 409 5.78 -0.84 16.47
CA LYS A 409 7.13 -0.77 17.05
C LYS A 409 8.06 -1.93 16.65
N ASP A 410 7.50 -3.06 16.24
CA ASP A 410 8.25 -4.27 15.88
C ASP A 410 8.19 -4.59 14.38
N ASP A 411 7.63 -3.69 13.56
CA ASP A 411 7.53 -3.87 12.11
C ASP A 411 8.88 -3.54 11.44
N ASP A 412 9.41 -4.51 10.69
CA ASP A 412 10.58 -4.34 9.81
C ASP A 412 10.19 -3.77 8.43
N GLY A 413 8.94 -3.33 8.30
CA GLY A 413 8.34 -2.78 7.09
C GLY A 413 7.82 -3.85 6.14
N SER A 414 7.97 -5.15 6.44
CA SER A 414 7.63 -6.23 5.51
C SER A 414 6.13 -6.46 5.36
N LYS A 415 5.31 -6.10 6.37
CA LYS A 415 3.86 -6.34 6.39
C LYS A 415 3.09 -5.02 6.44
N ASP A 416 2.44 -4.67 5.33
CA ASP A 416 1.49 -3.55 5.35
C ASP A 416 0.05 -4.01 5.64
N PRO A 417 -0.62 -3.48 6.69
CA PRO A 417 -2.00 -3.85 7.03
C PRO A 417 -3.03 -3.48 5.94
N PHE A 418 -2.67 -2.62 4.99
CA PHE A 418 -3.50 -2.23 3.86
C PHE A 418 -3.23 -3.05 2.58
N ALA A 419 -2.18 -3.89 2.54
CA ALA A 419 -1.83 -4.71 1.36
C ALA A 419 -2.94 -5.67 0.92
N GLU A 420 -3.61 -6.32 1.87
CA GLU A 420 -4.69 -7.28 1.57
C GLU A 420 -6.02 -6.61 1.17
N SER A 421 -6.15 -5.32 1.43
CA SER A 421 -7.44 -4.63 1.42
C SER A 421 -7.86 -4.09 0.04
N ILE A 422 -6.91 -3.95 -0.89
CA ILE A 422 -7.12 -3.40 -2.25
C ILE A 422 -7.67 -4.45 -3.23
N PRO A 423 -7.12 -5.68 -3.30
CA PRO A 423 -7.68 -6.72 -4.15
C PRO A 423 -9.17 -6.97 -3.87
N GLU A 424 -9.58 -6.99 -2.60
CA GLU A 424 -10.98 -7.18 -2.18
C GLU A 424 -11.91 -6.06 -2.65
N LEU A 425 -11.48 -4.79 -2.57
CA LEU A 425 -12.26 -3.67 -3.10
C LEU A 425 -12.40 -3.73 -4.62
N MET A 426 -11.33 -4.10 -5.32
CA MET A 426 -11.39 -4.29 -6.76
C MET A 426 -12.36 -5.42 -7.13
N LEU A 427 -12.34 -6.54 -6.40
CA LEU A 427 -13.27 -7.64 -6.59
C LEU A 427 -14.73 -7.19 -6.36
N LEU A 428 -14.99 -6.42 -5.32
CA LEU A 428 -16.32 -5.86 -5.05
C LEU A 428 -16.80 -4.92 -6.16
N ALA A 429 -15.94 -4.02 -6.64
CA ALA A 429 -16.25 -3.12 -7.75
C ALA A 429 -16.57 -3.89 -9.04
N ASN A 430 -15.75 -4.89 -9.36
CA ASN A 430 -15.93 -5.79 -10.50
C ASN A 430 -17.28 -6.53 -10.42
N GLN A 431 -17.66 -7.05 -9.25
CA GLN A 431 -18.94 -7.73 -9.04
C GLN A 431 -20.15 -6.78 -9.15
N ALA A 432 -20.05 -5.57 -8.59
CA ALA A 432 -21.10 -4.56 -8.66
C ALA A 432 -21.36 -4.13 -10.12
N VAL A 433 -20.30 -3.89 -10.89
CA VAL A 433 -20.39 -3.53 -12.31
C VAL A 433 -20.93 -4.70 -13.14
N ALA A 434 -20.49 -5.93 -12.88
CA ALA A 434 -21.04 -7.13 -13.52
C ALA A 434 -22.55 -7.22 -13.32
N THR A 435 -23.03 -6.97 -12.10
CA THR A 435 -24.45 -6.98 -11.77
C THR A 435 -25.22 -5.88 -12.50
N LYS A 436 -24.71 -4.64 -12.47
CA LYS A 436 -25.34 -3.50 -13.15
C LYS A 436 -25.45 -3.72 -14.66
N ILE A 437 -24.37 -4.17 -15.31
CA ILE A 437 -24.36 -4.45 -16.76
C ILE A 437 -25.31 -5.57 -17.11
N LEU A 438 -25.29 -6.69 -16.37
CA LEU A 438 -26.17 -7.82 -16.68
C LEU A 438 -27.66 -7.48 -16.50
N ASN A 439 -28.01 -6.64 -15.52
CA ASN A 439 -29.39 -6.19 -15.33
C ASN A 439 -29.88 -5.29 -16.47
N THR A 440 -29.00 -4.47 -17.06
CA THR A 440 -29.36 -3.57 -18.18
C THR A 440 -29.25 -4.24 -19.55
N PHE A 441 -28.24 -5.09 -19.75
CA PHE A 441 -27.92 -5.72 -21.03
C PHE A 441 -27.87 -7.25 -20.91
N PRO A 442 -28.99 -7.94 -20.65
CA PRO A 442 -29.00 -9.38 -20.41
C PRO A 442 -28.54 -10.22 -21.61
N MET A 443 -28.69 -9.70 -22.84
CA MET A 443 -28.39 -10.43 -24.07
C MET A 443 -26.99 -10.17 -24.66
N PHE A 444 -26.32 -9.10 -24.23
CA PHE A 444 -25.04 -8.68 -24.81
C PHE A 444 -24.08 -8.00 -23.82
N GLY A 445 -24.22 -8.29 -22.53
CA GLY A 445 -23.24 -7.89 -21.52
C GLY A 445 -21.92 -8.66 -21.67
N VAL A 446 -20.83 -8.10 -21.14
CA VAL A 446 -19.51 -8.76 -21.07
C VAL A 446 -19.24 -9.21 -19.65
N LEU A 447 -19.19 -10.53 -19.44
CA LEU A 447 -18.82 -11.14 -18.17
C LEU A 447 -17.60 -12.05 -18.34
N ARG A 448 -17.03 -12.47 -17.21
CA ARG A 448 -15.92 -13.43 -17.15
C ARG A 448 -16.29 -14.55 -16.19
N ARG A 449 -16.31 -15.79 -16.70
CA ARG A 449 -16.60 -16.99 -15.91
C ARG A 449 -15.33 -17.81 -15.70
N HIS A 450 -15.33 -18.57 -14.63
CA HIS A 450 -14.33 -19.60 -14.37
C HIS A 450 -15.07 -20.91 -14.14
N PRO A 451 -15.12 -21.79 -15.17
CA PRO A 451 -15.75 -23.10 -15.03
C PRO A 451 -15.11 -23.89 -13.88
N PRO A 452 -15.86 -24.79 -13.21
CA PRO A 452 -15.31 -25.70 -12.23
C PRO A 452 -14.10 -26.49 -12.76
N PRO A 453 -13.18 -26.93 -11.90
CA PRO A 453 -12.03 -27.75 -12.29
C PRO A 453 -12.44 -29.07 -12.94
N LYS A 454 -11.47 -29.75 -13.56
CA LYS A 454 -11.68 -31.04 -14.20
C LYS A 454 -11.73 -32.14 -13.15
N ASP A 455 -12.92 -32.67 -12.88
CA ASP A 455 -13.16 -33.71 -11.87
C ASP A 455 -12.20 -34.90 -11.96
N ASP A 456 -11.93 -35.43 -13.16
CA ASP A 456 -11.06 -36.60 -13.33
C ASP A 456 -9.60 -36.32 -12.91
N GLN A 457 -9.12 -35.09 -13.16
CA GLN A 457 -7.79 -34.67 -12.74
C GLN A 457 -7.72 -34.46 -11.22
N LEU A 458 -8.77 -33.90 -10.62
CA LEU A 458 -8.86 -33.76 -9.17
C LEU A 458 -9.01 -35.10 -8.45
N LYS A 459 -9.76 -36.06 -9.00
CA LYS A 459 -9.83 -37.44 -8.47
C LYS A 459 -8.47 -38.12 -8.51
N THR A 460 -7.74 -37.95 -9.62
CA THR A 460 -6.38 -38.47 -9.75
C THR A 460 -5.45 -37.86 -8.68
N LEU A 461 -5.54 -36.55 -8.47
CA LEU A 461 -4.79 -35.84 -7.44
C LEU A 461 -5.20 -36.29 -6.03
N GLN A 462 -6.49 -36.41 -5.73
CA GLN A 462 -6.99 -36.89 -4.44
C GLN A 462 -6.43 -38.28 -4.11
N ASN A 463 -6.49 -39.23 -5.05
CA ASN A 463 -5.95 -40.57 -4.86
C ASN A 463 -4.43 -40.56 -4.62
N LEU A 464 -3.71 -39.68 -5.33
CA LEU A 464 -2.28 -39.49 -5.17
C LEU A 464 -1.93 -38.94 -3.78
N LEU A 465 -2.68 -37.93 -3.31
CA LEU A 465 -2.48 -37.32 -2.00
C LEU A 465 -2.83 -38.29 -0.87
N ALA A 466 -3.91 -39.08 -1.00
CA ALA A 466 -4.30 -40.09 -0.03
C ALA A 466 -3.20 -41.15 0.17
N LYS A 467 -2.60 -41.65 -0.92
CA LYS A 467 -1.46 -42.58 -0.86
C LYS A 467 -0.22 -41.98 -0.17
N ASN A 468 -0.14 -40.65 -0.07
CA ASN A 468 0.98 -39.91 0.51
C ASN A 468 0.62 -39.25 1.85
N GLY A 469 -0.38 -39.78 2.56
CA GLY A 469 -0.72 -39.38 3.93
C GLY A 469 -1.73 -38.23 4.05
N LEU A 470 -2.36 -37.80 2.95
CA LEU A 470 -3.45 -36.81 2.95
C LEU A 470 -4.79 -37.43 2.54
N GLU A 471 -5.40 -38.19 3.43
CA GLU A 471 -6.67 -38.90 3.18
C GLU A 471 -7.89 -37.94 3.09
N ASN A 472 -7.84 -36.80 3.78
CA ASN A 472 -8.96 -35.85 3.93
C ASN A 472 -8.97 -34.71 2.88
N PHE A 473 -8.61 -35.02 1.63
CA PHE A 473 -8.65 -34.04 0.54
C PHE A 473 -10.00 -34.09 -0.19
N HIS A 474 -10.87 -33.12 0.04
CA HIS A 474 -12.22 -33.04 -0.55
C HIS A 474 -12.31 -31.88 -1.55
N PHE A 475 -13.12 -32.06 -2.60
CA PHE A 475 -13.26 -31.07 -3.68
C PHE A 475 -14.70 -30.93 -4.21
N GLY A 476 -15.71 -31.35 -3.43
CA GLY A 476 -17.12 -31.31 -3.84
C GLY A 476 -17.65 -29.90 -4.06
N SER A 477 -17.06 -28.90 -3.41
CA SER A 477 -17.28 -27.48 -3.66
C SER A 477 -15.97 -26.70 -3.65
N ASN A 478 -15.99 -25.45 -4.13
CA ASN A 478 -14.84 -24.55 -4.02
C ASN A 478 -14.43 -24.28 -2.56
N LYS A 479 -15.40 -24.19 -1.64
CA LYS A 479 -15.15 -24.08 -0.20
C LYS A 479 -14.44 -25.32 0.34
N GLU A 480 -14.97 -26.51 0.08
CA GLU A 480 -14.34 -27.76 0.53
C GLU A 480 -12.94 -27.95 -0.03
N LEU A 481 -12.72 -27.58 -1.30
CA LEU A 481 -11.40 -27.60 -1.93
C LEU A 481 -10.44 -26.63 -1.24
N SER A 482 -10.89 -25.41 -0.94
CA SER A 482 -10.10 -24.41 -0.20
C SER A 482 -9.73 -24.90 1.21
N ASP A 483 -10.71 -25.42 1.96
CA ASP A 483 -10.53 -25.95 3.31
C ASP A 483 -9.58 -27.17 3.32
N SER A 484 -9.63 -27.99 2.27
CA SER A 484 -8.71 -29.13 2.09
C SER A 484 -7.29 -28.68 1.76
N LEU A 485 -7.13 -27.66 0.90
CA LEU A 485 -5.83 -27.05 0.61
C LEU A 485 -5.23 -26.38 1.85
N GLN A 486 -6.03 -25.75 2.71
CA GLN A 486 -5.53 -25.12 3.92
C GLN A 486 -5.04 -26.14 4.95
N ARG A 487 -5.66 -27.33 5.00
CA ARG A 487 -5.26 -28.44 5.88
C ARG A 487 -4.15 -29.33 5.31
N ALA A 488 -3.79 -29.17 4.04
CA ALA A 488 -2.78 -29.97 3.36
C ALA A 488 -1.34 -29.57 3.75
N VAL A 489 -1.01 -29.65 5.04
CA VAL A 489 0.30 -29.25 5.60
C VAL A 489 0.99 -30.48 6.18
N LYS A 490 2.30 -30.58 5.97
CA LYS A 490 3.18 -31.56 6.60
C LYS A 490 4.25 -30.81 7.41
N PRO A 491 4.32 -31.00 8.75
CA PRO A 491 5.33 -30.32 9.57
C PRO A 491 6.77 -30.57 9.08
N GLU A 492 7.04 -31.78 8.59
CA GLU A 492 8.33 -32.19 8.06
C GLU A 492 8.68 -31.63 6.68
N ASP A 493 7.70 -31.07 5.95
CA ASP A 493 7.91 -30.44 4.63
C ASP A 493 7.00 -29.21 4.46
N PRO A 494 7.47 -28.02 4.87
CA PRO A 494 6.70 -26.78 4.76
C PRO A 494 6.35 -26.38 3.32
N PHE A 495 7.09 -26.85 2.32
CA PHE A 495 6.81 -26.54 0.91
C PHE A 495 5.70 -27.43 0.32
N PHE A 496 5.37 -28.55 0.98
CA PHE A 496 4.38 -29.51 0.53
C PHE A 496 3.02 -28.86 0.23
N ASN A 497 2.55 -27.93 1.06
CA ASN A 497 1.29 -27.23 0.82
C ASN A 497 1.29 -26.47 -0.52
N THR A 498 2.40 -25.79 -0.82
CA THR A 498 2.61 -25.05 -2.06
C THR A 498 2.59 -25.99 -3.27
N LEU A 499 3.20 -27.18 -3.15
CA LEU A 499 3.15 -28.21 -4.19
C LEU A 499 1.73 -28.69 -4.47
N VAL A 500 0.96 -28.96 -3.42
CA VAL A 500 -0.44 -29.35 -3.54
C VAL A 500 -1.25 -28.26 -4.23
N ARG A 501 -1.00 -26.98 -3.92
CA ARG A 501 -1.61 -25.85 -4.61
C ARG A 501 -1.23 -25.79 -6.09
N ILE A 502 0.05 -25.93 -6.44
CA ILE A 502 0.54 -25.97 -7.83
C ILE A 502 -0.15 -27.08 -8.63
N MET A 503 -0.20 -28.31 -8.07
CA MET A 503 -0.87 -29.44 -8.72
C MET A 503 -2.37 -29.21 -8.87
N THR A 504 -3.01 -28.62 -7.87
CA THR A 504 -4.43 -28.25 -7.91
C THR A 504 -4.71 -27.20 -8.98
N THR A 505 -3.86 -26.19 -9.14
CA THR A 505 -3.98 -25.18 -10.20
C THR A 505 -3.96 -25.80 -11.60
N ARG A 506 -3.21 -26.89 -11.82
CA ARG A 506 -3.19 -27.61 -13.10
C ARG A 506 -4.50 -28.33 -13.43
N CYS A 507 -5.32 -28.61 -12.41
CA CYS A 507 -6.62 -29.24 -12.55
C CYS A 507 -7.72 -28.21 -12.88
N MET A 508 -7.44 -26.91 -12.74
CA MET A 508 -8.40 -25.83 -13.00
C MET A 508 -8.67 -25.65 -14.50
N ASN A 509 -9.90 -25.25 -14.82
CA ASN A 509 -10.23 -24.80 -16.17
C ASN A 509 -9.79 -23.34 -16.38
N GLN A 510 -9.60 -22.94 -17.64
CA GLN A 510 -9.25 -21.55 -17.93
C GLN A 510 -10.46 -20.63 -17.69
N ALA A 511 -10.25 -19.52 -16.98
CA ALA A 511 -11.25 -18.45 -16.89
C ALA A 511 -11.33 -17.66 -18.21
N VAL A 512 -12.54 -17.46 -18.72
CA VAL A 512 -12.80 -16.90 -20.05
C VAL A 512 -13.85 -15.80 -20.01
N TYR A 513 -13.68 -14.81 -20.87
CA TYR A 513 -14.71 -13.81 -21.17
C TYR A 513 -15.79 -14.41 -22.05
N PHE A 514 -17.02 -13.97 -21.87
CA PHE A 514 -18.16 -14.43 -22.66
C PHE A 514 -19.23 -13.34 -22.77
N CYS A 515 -20.01 -13.42 -23.83
CA CYS A 515 -21.22 -12.63 -24.02
C CYS A 515 -22.37 -13.25 -23.23
N THR A 516 -23.12 -12.46 -22.46
CA THR A 516 -24.22 -12.99 -21.62
C THR A 516 -25.28 -13.72 -22.44
N GLY A 517 -25.57 -13.31 -23.68
CA GLY A 517 -26.53 -14.01 -24.54
C GLY A 517 -26.05 -15.37 -25.11
N GLU A 518 -24.80 -15.75 -24.88
CA GLU A 518 -24.19 -16.99 -25.40
C GLU A 518 -24.23 -18.14 -24.39
N VAL A 519 -24.18 -17.82 -23.11
CA VAL A 519 -24.04 -18.80 -22.02
C VAL A 519 -25.33 -18.81 -21.20
N GLN A 520 -25.70 -19.98 -20.66
CA GLN A 520 -26.85 -20.07 -19.75
C GLN A 520 -26.53 -19.40 -18.40
N PRO A 521 -27.47 -18.66 -17.77
CA PRO A 521 -27.22 -17.97 -16.50
C PRO A 521 -26.65 -18.83 -15.36
N ALA A 522 -27.03 -20.12 -15.30
CA ALA A 522 -26.51 -21.07 -14.31
C ALA A 522 -24.99 -21.31 -14.41
N LEU A 523 -24.36 -20.92 -15.53
CA LEU A 523 -22.94 -21.11 -15.82
C LEU A 523 -22.14 -19.80 -15.79
N TYR A 524 -22.70 -18.71 -15.27
CA TYR A 524 -22.02 -17.41 -15.17
C TYR A 524 -20.98 -17.36 -14.05
N SER A 525 -21.05 -18.30 -13.10
CA SER A 525 -20.25 -18.28 -11.90
C SER A 525 -18.75 -18.34 -12.16
N HIS A 526 -18.01 -17.72 -11.26
CA HIS A 526 -16.56 -17.73 -11.24
C HIS A 526 -16.09 -18.62 -10.09
N TYR A 527 -15.80 -19.89 -10.40
CA TYR A 527 -15.48 -20.93 -9.41
C TYR A 527 -14.39 -20.49 -8.41
N GLY A 528 -13.25 -20.02 -8.94
CA GLY A 528 -12.09 -19.65 -8.11
C GLY A 528 -12.27 -18.39 -7.25
N LEU A 529 -13.30 -17.56 -7.49
CA LEU A 529 -13.61 -16.39 -6.66
C LEU A 529 -14.85 -16.62 -5.79
N ALA A 530 -15.51 -17.78 -5.92
CA ALA A 530 -16.80 -18.04 -5.30
C ALA A 530 -17.87 -16.96 -5.57
N MET A 531 -17.84 -16.34 -6.76
CA MET A 531 -18.77 -15.29 -7.16
C MET A 531 -19.77 -15.79 -8.19
N GLU A 532 -21.04 -15.45 -8.03
CA GLU A 532 -22.09 -15.81 -9.00
C GLU A 532 -21.91 -15.12 -10.36
N ARG A 533 -21.38 -13.89 -10.35
CA ARG A 533 -21.22 -13.02 -11.52
C ARG A 533 -19.95 -12.21 -11.34
N TYR A 534 -19.15 -12.12 -12.39
CA TYR A 534 -17.89 -11.39 -12.36
C TYR A 534 -17.56 -10.81 -13.73
N THR A 535 -16.93 -9.65 -13.75
CA THR A 535 -16.32 -9.06 -14.94
C THR A 535 -15.12 -8.23 -14.53
N HIS A 536 -14.23 -7.89 -15.44
CA HIS A 536 -13.16 -6.95 -15.14
C HIS A 536 -13.57 -5.52 -15.51
N PHE A 537 -13.27 -4.57 -14.63
CA PHE A 537 -13.61 -3.16 -14.77
C PHE A 537 -12.43 -2.22 -14.43
N THR A 538 -11.53 -2.66 -13.55
CA THR A 538 -10.62 -1.76 -12.83
C THR A 538 -9.29 -1.45 -13.52
N SER A 539 -9.05 -1.90 -14.76
CA SER A 539 -7.77 -1.66 -15.45
C SER A 539 -7.94 -1.45 -16.98
N PRO A 540 -8.71 -0.44 -17.42
CA PRO A 540 -8.94 -0.16 -18.85
C PRO A 540 -7.68 0.19 -19.64
N ILE A 541 -6.62 0.68 -18.97
CA ILE A 541 -5.33 1.00 -19.61
C ILE A 541 -4.69 -0.26 -20.21
N ARG A 542 -4.79 -1.41 -19.53
CA ARG A 542 -4.11 -2.66 -19.91
C ARG A 542 -5.04 -3.76 -20.42
N ARG A 543 -6.36 -3.53 -20.43
CA ARG A 543 -7.37 -4.54 -20.86
C ARG A 543 -8.48 -3.89 -21.68
N TYR A 544 -8.60 -4.33 -22.94
CA TYR A 544 -9.72 -3.91 -23.79
C TYR A 544 -11.08 -4.41 -23.31
N ALA A 545 -11.13 -5.55 -22.59
CA ALA A 545 -12.36 -6.02 -21.96
C ALA A 545 -12.95 -4.97 -21.00
N ASP A 546 -12.10 -4.36 -20.18
CA ASP A 546 -12.50 -3.32 -19.24
C ASP A 546 -13.01 -2.10 -20.01
N VAL A 547 -12.39 -1.72 -21.14
CA VAL A 547 -12.90 -0.65 -22.02
C VAL A 547 -14.33 -0.94 -22.52
N LEU A 548 -14.62 -2.18 -22.93
CA LEU A 548 -15.97 -2.59 -23.32
C LEU A 548 -16.95 -2.50 -22.13
N VAL A 549 -16.52 -2.96 -20.95
CA VAL A 549 -17.30 -2.87 -19.71
C VAL A 549 -17.57 -1.41 -19.31
N HIS A 550 -16.59 -0.51 -19.44
CA HIS A 550 -16.75 0.93 -19.22
C HIS A 550 -17.78 1.54 -20.16
N ARG A 551 -17.76 1.18 -21.46
CA ARG A 551 -18.75 1.64 -22.44
C ARG A 551 -20.16 1.14 -22.11
N LEU A 552 -20.29 -0.14 -21.78
CA LEU A 552 -21.56 -0.73 -21.36
C LEU A 552 -22.07 -0.07 -20.07
N LEU A 553 -21.23 0.11 -19.06
CA LEU A 553 -21.61 0.76 -17.81
C LEU A 553 -22.06 2.20 -18.04
N ALA A 554 -21.31 2.98 -18.82
CA ALA A 554 -21.68 4.36 -19.16
C ALA A 554 -23.05 4.43 -19.86
N ALA A 555 -23.32 3.52 -20.80
CA ALA A 555 -24.63 3.40 -21.45
C ALA A 555 -25.74 2.99 -20.46
N SER A 556 -25.46 2.09 -19.52
CA SER A 556 -26.42 1.67 -18.49
C SER A 556 -26.78 2.76 -17.47
N LEU A 557 -25.97 3.82 -17.42
CA LEU A 557 -26.14 4.98 -16.56
C LEU A 557 -26.64 6.21 -17.34
N GLY A 558 -26.82 6.11 -18.66
CA GLY A 558 -27.23 7.23 -19.50
C GLY A 558 -26.15 8.30 -19.72
N ILE A 559 -24.88 7.98 -19.41
CA ILE A 559 -23.75 8.92 -19.52
C ILE A 559 -23.30 9.06 -20.99
N ALA A 560 -23.35 7.96 -21.75
CA ALA A 560 -22.97 7.94 -23.16
C ALA A 560 -23.81 6.90 -23.92
N THR A 561 -24.03 7.11 -25.22
CA THR A 561 -24.73 6.12 -26.06
C THR A 561 -23.78 4.98 -26.45
N LEU A 562 -24.30 3.76 -26.51
CA LEU A 562 -23.52 2.61 -26.96
C LEU A 562 -23.42 2.62 -28.50
N PRO A 563 -22.23 2.46 -29.10
CA PRO A 563 -22.11 2.33 -30.55
C PRO A 563 -22.93 1.16 -31.09
N GLU A 564 -23.54 1.32 -32.26
CA GLU A 564 -24.43 0.31 -32.88
C GLU A 564 -23.73 -1.04 -33.04
N GLN A 565 -22.42 -1.03 -33.33
CA GLN A 565 -21.59 -2.24 -33.47
C GLN A 565 -21.44 -3.03 -32.16
N LEU A 566 -21.76 -2.45 -31.00
CA LEU A 566 -21.68 -3.11 -29.68
C LEU A 566 -23.06 -3.45 -29.10
N GLN A 567 -24.13 -3.22 -29.84
CA GLN A 567 -25.51 -3.49 -29.41
C GLN A 567 -26.04 -4.88 -29.82
N SER A 568 -25.17 -5.77 -30.30
CA SER A 568 -25.58 -7.12 -30.74
C SER A 568 -24.80 -8.22 -30.01
N LYS A 569 -25.50 -9.34 -29.75
CA LYS A 569 -24.88 -10.56 -29.20
C LYS A 569 -23.69 -11.01 -30.04
N ALA A 570 -23.86 -11.05 -31.36
CA ALA A 570 -22.84 -11.55 -32.29
C ALA A 570 -21.53 -10.73 -32.18
N ALA A 571 -21.64 -9.41 -32.20
CA ALA A 571 -20.46 -8.55 -32.12
C ALA A 571 -19.73 -8.66 -30.77
N ILE A 572 -20.47 -8.70 -29.65
CA ILE A 572 -19.85 -8.85 -28.33
C ILE A 572 -19.20 -10.24 -28.17
N SER A 573 -19.81 -11.29 -28.71
CA SER A 573 -19.25 -12.65 -28.68
C SER A 573 -17.92 -12.71 -29.44
N GLU A 574 -17.87 -12.15 -30.65
CA GLU A 574 -16.64 -12.07 -31.46
C GLU A 574 -15.51 -11.32 -30.73
N GLN A 575 -15.83 -10.22 -30.03
CA GLN A 575 -14.84 -9.49 -29.24
C GLN A 575 -14.34 -10.33 -28.05
N CYS A 576 -15.23 -11.04 -27.35
CA CYS A 576 -14.84 -11.91 -26.24
C CYS A 576 -13.90 -13.03 -26.69
N GLU A 577 -14.19 -13.68 -27.83
CA GLU A 577 -13.31 -14.70 -28.43
C GLU A 577 -11.93 -14.14 -28.74
N LYS A 578 -11.85 -12.97 -29.41
CA LYS A 578 -10.58 -12.30 -29.71
C LYS A 578 -9.79 -11.99 -28.44
N ILE A 579 -10.45 -11.47 -27.41
CA ILE A 579 -9.83 -11.16 -26.11
C ILE A 579 -9.27 -12.44 -25.48
N ASN A 580 -10.02 -13.53 -25.47
CA ASN A 580 -9.59 -14.81 -24.91
C ASN A 580 -8.36 -15.38 -25.65
N VAL A 581 -8.36 -15.33 -26.99
CA VAL A 581 -7.21 -15.76 -27.81
C VAL A 581 -5.98 -14.90 -27.50
N LYS A 582 -6.12 -13.57 -27.52
CA LYS A 582 -5.00 -12.65 -27.25
C LYS A 582 -4.46 -12.81 -25.83
N HIS A 583 -5.32 -13.03 -24.84
CA HIS A 583 -4.90 -13.31 -23.48
C HIS A 583 -4.05 -14.60 -23.40
N ARG A 584 -4.47 -15.67 -24.07
CA ARG A 584 -3.70 -16.93 -24.14
C ARG A 584 -2.34 -16.74 -24.83
N MET A 585 -2.31 -16.00 -25.94
CA MET A 585 -1.06 -15.71 -26.64
C MET A 585 -0.10 -14.87 -25.79
N ALA A 586 -0.62 -13.90 -25.03
CA ALA A 586 0.19 -13.12 -24.09
C ALA A 586 0.80 -14.00 -23.00
N GLN A 587 0.05 -14.96 -22.46
CA GLN A 587 0.59 -15.93 -21.49
C GLN A 587 1.71 -16.80 -22.09
N PHE A 588 1.55 -17.26 -23.33
CA PHE A 588 2.61 -18.03 -24.01
C PHE A 588 3.86 -17.20 -24.28
N ALA A 589 3.70 -15.95 -24.73
CA ALA A 589 4.83 -15.04 -24.93
C ALA A 589 5.56 -14.73 -23.62
N SER A 590 4.81 -14.48 -22.54
CA SER A 590 5.37 -14.22 -21.20
C SER A 590 6.16 -15.42 -20.67
N ARG A 591 5.62 -16.65 -20.80
CA ARG A 591 6.34 -17.88 -20.41
C ARG A 591 7.60 -18.09 -21.24
N ALA A 592 7.51 -17.96 -22.56
CA ALA A 592 8.67 -18.08 -23.44
C ALA A 592 9.77 -17.05 -23.12
N SER A 593 9.37 -15.83 -22.74
CA SER A 593 10.31 -14.80 -22.28
C SER A 593 10.98 -15.19 -20.96
N ALA A 594 10.23 -15.71 -19.98
CA ALA A 594 10.78 -16.20 -18.73
C ALA A 594 11.74 -17.39 -18.95
N ASP A 595 11.38 -18.34 -19.82
CA ASP A 595 12.23 -19.47 -20.19
C ASP A 595 13.56 -19.00 -20.82
N LEU A 596 13.51 -18.02 -21.72
CA LEU A 596 14.69 -17.42 -22.33
C LEU A 596 15.60 -16.74 -21.29
N HIS A 597 15.04 -15.95 -20.38
CA HIS A 597 15.84 -15.27 -19.35
C HIS A 597 16.42 -16.26 -18.34
N THR A 598 15.69 -17.31 -18.01
CA THR A 598 16.18 -18.42 -17.18
C THR A 598 17.35 -19.11 -17.85
N PHE A 599 17.26 -19.40 -19.15
CA PHE A 599 18.36 -19.94 -19.93
C PHE A 599 19.58 -19.00 -19.94
N MET A 600 19.39 -17.71 -20.18
CA MET A 600 20.47 -16.71 -20.15
C MET A 600 21.15 -16.63 -18.77
N PHE A 601 20.37 -16.77 -17.70
CA PHE A 601 20.88 -16.80 -16.33
C PHE A 601 21.82 -17.99 -16.11
N PHE A 602 21.38 -19.22 -16.42
CA PHE A 602 22.22 -20.41 -16.24
C PHE A 602 23.40 -20.46 -17.22
N ASN A 603 23.23 -19.97 -18.45
CA ASN A 603 24.34 -19.88 -19.41
C ASN A 603 25.46 -18.93 -18.93
N LYS A 604 25.11 -17.88 -18.15
CA LYS A 604 26.09 -16.96 -17.55
C LYS A 604 26.67 -17.49 -16.25
N LYS A 605 25.84 -18.10 -15.40
CA LYS A 605 26.23 -18.62 -14.07
C LYS A 605 27.00 -19.94 -14.14
N GLY A 606 26.83 -20.69 -15.22
CA GLY A 606 27.35 -22.05 -15.35
C GLY A 606 26.46 -23.08 -14.66
N GLU A 607 26.99 -24.28 -14.50
CA GLU A 607 26.33 -25.38 -13.81
C GLU A 607 26.00 -25.00 -12.37
N GLN A 608 24.76 -25.26 -11.94
CA GLN A 608 24.30 -25.02 -10.57
C GLN A 608 23.62 -26.27 -10.03
N SER A 609 23.87 -26.58 -8.77
CA SER A 609 23.19 -27.70 -8.11
C SER A 609 22.20 -27.17 -7.08
N ALA A 610 21.03 -27.79 -7.01
CA ALA A 610 19.95 -27.37 -6.12
C ALA A 610 19.06 -28.54 -5.70
N GLU A 611 18.38 -28.38 -4.58
CA GLU A 611 17.32 -29.27 -4.16
C GLU A 611 16.08 -29.11 -5.05
N ALA A 612 15.53 -30.25 -5.46
CA ALA A 612 14.33 -30.35 -6.27
C ALA A 612 13.38 -31.37 -5.67
N ILE A 613 12.09 -31.16 -5.88
CA ILE A 613 11.03 -32.02 -5.35
C ILE A 613 10.32 -32.70 -6.51
N VAL A 614 10.17 -34.02 -6.42
CA VAL A 614 9.52 -34.84 -7.46
C VAL A 614 8.03 -34.55 -7.49
N MET A 615 7.55 -33.99 -8.60
CA MET A 615 6.15 -33.60 -8.79
C MET A 615 5.32 -34.65 -9.51
N ARG A 616 5.96 -35.43 -10.38
CA ARG A 616 5.30 -36.48 -11.15
C ARG A 616 6.33 -37.44 -11.73
N ILE A 617 5.98 -38.72 -11.74
CA ILE A 617 6.76 -39.76 -12.40
C ILE A 617 6.06 -40.21 -13.68
N ARG A 618 6.82 -40.32 -14.76
CA ARG A 618 6.40 -40.82 -16.08
C ARG A 618 7.44 -41.80 -16.61
N ARG A 619 7.10 -42.59 -17.63
CA ARG A 619 8.07 -43.45 -18.32
C ARG A 619 9.32 -42.72 -18.81
N SER A 620 9.18 -41.46 -19.25
CA SER A 620 10.29 -40.65 -19.75
C SER A 620 11.21 -40.06 -18.65
N GLY A 621 10.90 -40.29 -17.36
CA GLY A 621 11.65 -39.74 -16.23
C GLY A 621 10.77 -39.03 -15.20
N MET A 622 11.41 -38.20 -14.37
CA MET A 622 10.75 -37.50 -13.27
C MET A 622 10.58 -36.02 -13.59
N GLN A 623 9.37 -35.51 -13.46
CA GLN A 623 9.14 -34.07 -13.44
C GLN A 623 9.41 -33.54 -12.04
N VAL A 624 10.25 -32.51 -11.94
CA VAL A 624 10.71 -31.94 -10.68
C VAL A 624 10.41 -30.44 -10.62
N ASN A 625 10.18 -29.92 -9.42
CA ASN A 625 10.14 -28.49 -9.13
C ASN A 625 11.40 -28.11 -8.35
N VAL A 626 12.05 -27.00 -8.70
CA VAL A 626 13.23 -26.47 -7.99
C VAL A 626 12.82 -25.17 -7.31
N PRO A 627 12.46 -25.19 -6.00
CA PRO A 627 11.87 -24.04 -5.32
C PRO A 627 12.76 -22.80 -5.36
N ARG A 628 14.08 -22.98 -5.17
CA ARG A 628 15.08 -21.89 -5.14
C ARG A 628 15.02 -20.97 -6.37
N TYR A 629 14.72 -21.52 -7.55
CA TYR A 629 14.67 -20.76 -8.80
C TYR A 629 13.24 -20.62 -9.34
N GLY A 630 12.25 -21.26 -8.72
CA GLY A 630 10.87 -21.26 -9.20
C GLY A 630 10.68 -21.95 -10.55
N ILE A 631 11.57 -22.87 -10.92
CA ILE A 631 11.55 -23.54 -12.23
C ILE A 631 11.13 -25.01 -12.12
N GLU A 632 10.68 -25.56 -13.24
CA GLU A 632 10.35 -26.97 -13.36
C GLU A 632 11.17 -27.62 -14.48
N GLY A 633 11.52 -28.88 -14.27
CA GLY A 633 12.36 -29.65 -15.17
C GLY A 633 11.93 -31.09 -15.30
N VAL A 634 12.48 -31.78 -16.30
CA VAL A 634 12.38 -33.23 -16.42
C VAL A 634 13.78 -33.81 -16.26
N VAL A 635 13.95 -34.68 -15.27
CA VAL A 635 15.16 -35.48 -15.09
C VAL A 635 14.93 -36.79 -15.82
N ALA A 636 15.69 -37.01 -16.90
CA ALA A 636 15.62 -38.26 -17.66
C ALA A 636 16.14 -39.43 -16.82
N MET A 637 15.43 -40.56 -16.85
CA MET A 637 15.83 -41.79 -16.14
C MET A 637 15.96 -42.91 -17.17
N PRO A 638 17.18 -43.32 -17.55
CA PRO A 638 17.39 -44.38 -18.53
C PRO A 638 16.78 -45.70 -18.07
N GLU A 639 16.03 -46.37 -18.95
CA GLU A 639 15.36 -47.64 -18.65
C GLU A 639 16.35 -48.77 -18.35
N GLU A 640 17.61 -48.66 -18.79
CA GLU A 640 18.65 -49.63 -18.48
C GLU A 640 19.01 -49.66 -16.99
N GLU A 641 18.82 -48.54 -16.29
CA GLU A 641 19.26 -48.36 -14.90
C GLU A 641 18.10 -48.31 -13.91
N TRP A 642 16.93 -47.88 -14.38
CA TRP A 642 15.77 -47.61 -13.52
C TRP A 642 14.54 -48.39 -13.97
N GLU A 643 13.76 -48.82 -12.99
CA GLU A 643 12.43 -49.37 -13.19
C GLU A 643 11.39 -48.32 -12.77
N VAL A 644 10.67 -47.78 -13.76
CA VAL A 644 9.65 -46.74 -13.54
C VAL A 644 8.28 -47.40 -13.31
N ARG A 645 7.63 -47.09 -12.19
CA ARG A 645 6.24 -47.47 -11.89
C ARG A 645 5.35 -46.22 -11.92
N GLU A 646 4.85 -45.87 -13.10
CA GLU A 646 4.02 -44.67 -13.30
C GLU A 646 2.71 -44.71 -12.50
N ASP A 647 2.02 -45.85 -12.45
CA ASP A 647 0.73 -45.95 -11.72
C ASP A 647 0.89 -45.86 -10.20
N GLU A 648 2.05 -46.27 -9.70
CA GLU A 648 2.41 -46.25 -8.27
C GLU A 648 3.20 -44.98 -7.89
N GLN A 649 3.59 -44.16 -8.87
CA GLN A 649 4.37 -42.93 -8.70
C GLN A 649 5.66 -43.13 -7.88
N PHE A 650 6.44 -44.16 -8.24
CA PHE A 650 7.82 -44.33 -7.77
C PHE A 650 8.74 -44.85 -8.88
N ILE A 651 10.05 -44.65 -8.70
CA ILE A 651 11.10 -45.24 -9.55
C ILE A 651 12.07 -45.98 -8.64
N GLN A 652 12.50 -47.17 -9.07
CA GLN A 652 13.43 -48.01 -8.33
C GLN A 652 14.70 -48.32 -9.15
N SER A 653 15.86 -48.24 -8.51
CA SER A 653 17.14 -48.58 -9.15
C SER A 653 17.22 -50.09 -9.38
N LYS A 654 17.70 -50.49 -10.56
CA LYS A 654 17.97 -51.90 -10.89
C LYS A 654 19.33 -52.37 -10.36
N LYS A 655 20.23 -51.43 -10.05
CA LYS A 655 21.62 -51.71 -9.64
C LYS A 655 21.86 -51.53 -8.13
N GLU A 656 21.07 -50.68 -7.47
CA GLU A 656 21.26 -50.30 -6.06
C GLU A 656 19.93 -50.38 -5.27
N ALA A 657 20.00 -50.46 -3.95
CA ALA A 657 18.82 -50.39 -3.07
C ALA A 657 18.33 -48.93 -2.93
N GLY A 658 17.87 -48.32 -4.02
CA GLY A 658 17.38 -46.95 -4.06
C GLY A 658 15.99 -46.85 -4.68
N ARG A 659 15.01 -46.33 -3.91
CA ARG A 659 13.65 -46.00 -4.38
C ARG A 659 13.43 -44.50 -4.24
N ILE A 660 12.86 -43.87 -5.27
CA ILE A 660 12.44 -42.47 -5.26
C ILE A 660 10.94 -42.42 -5.48
N ASP A 661 10.22 -41.90 -4.49
CA ASP A 661 8.78 -41.67 -4.55
C ASP A 661 8.47 -40.25 -5.01
N ILE A 662 7.21 -40.03 -5.41
CA ILE A 662 6.69 -38.67 -5.56
C ILE A 662 6.82 -37.88 -4.24
N PHE A 663 7.02 -36.57 -4.35
CA PHE A 663 7.34 -35.66 -3.25
C PHE A 663 8.70 -35.92 -2.57
N ALA A 664 9.49 -36.87 -3.05
CA ALA A 664 10.85 -37.03 -2.57
C ALA A 664 11.69 -35.79 -2.94
N HIS A 665 12.52 -35.38 -1.99
CA HIS A 665 13.54 -34.34 -2.19
C HIS A 665 14.78 -35.00 -2.76
N ILE A 666 15.27 -34.46 -3.87
CA ILE A 666 16.45 -34.93 -4.59
C ILE A 666 17.36 -33.75 -4.92
N ILE A 667 18.64 -34.01 -5.14
CA ILE A 667 19.55 -32.99 -5.64
C ILE A 667 19.69 -33.13 -7.16
N VAL A 668 19.52 -32.02 -7.86
CA VAL A 668 19.68 -31.92 -9.30
C VAL A 668 20.73 -30.90 -9.66
N THR A 669 21.47 -31.19 -10.71
CA THR A 669 22.34 -30.28 -11.43
C THR A 669 21.58 -29.66 -12.59
N ILE A 670 21.71 -28.35 -12.74
CA ILE A 670 20.95 -27.48 -13.64
C ILE A 670 21.96 -26.74 -14.52
N GLN A 671 21.86 -26.92 -15.83
CA GLN A 671 22.75 -26.28 -16.78
C GLN A 671 22.03 -25.94 -18.09
N SER A 672 22.50 -24.91 -18.78
CA SER A 672 22.03 -24.55 -20.13
C SER A 672 22.51 -25.59 -21.16
N ASP A 673 21.58 -26.12 -21.97
CA ASP A 673 21.90 -27.00 -23.08
C ASP A 673 22.01 -26.20 -24.39
N ASN A 674 23.22 -26.12 -24.92
CA ASN A 674 23.56 -25.39 -26.14
C ASN A 674 23.65 -26.29 -27.38
N SER A 675 23.20 -27.55 -27.30
CA SER A 675 23.39 -28.55 -28.36
C SER A 675 22.58 -28.29 -29.63
N ASP A 676 21.41 -27.64 -29.54
CA ASP A 676 20.59 -27.25 -30.70
C ASP A 676 20.13 -25.79 -30.62
N PHE A 677 20.84 -24.90 -31.32
CA PHE A 677 20.54 -23.47 -31.39
C PHE A 677 19.21 -23.14 -32.10
N ARG A 678 18.66 -24.06 -32.90
CA ARG A 678 17.55 -23.74 -33.81
C ARG A 678 16.17 -24.10 -33.27
N ASN A 679 16.05 -24.86 -32.17
CA ASN A 679 14.72 -25.40 -31.85
C ASN A 679 14.29 -25.58 -30.39
N ARG A 680 15.00 -25.09 -29.38
CA ARG A 680 14.47 -24.78 -28.02
C ARG A 680 15.61 -24.37 -27.08
N THR A 681 15.44 -23.29 -26.33
CA THR A 681 16.23 -22.99 -25.13
C THR A 681 15.96 -24.07 -24.08
N HIS A 682 16.87 -25.05 -23.95
CA HIS A 682 16.70 -26.16 -23.03
C HIS A 682 17.60 -26.00 -21.81
N ILE A 683 17.02 -26.26 -20.63
CA ILE A 683 17.77 -26.41 -19.39
C ILE A 683 17.80 -27.91 -19.10
N ARG A 684 18.99 -28.45 -18.92
CA ARG A 684 19.21 -29.85 -18.61
C ARG A 684 19.21 -30.04 -17.11
N PHE A 685 18.47 -31.05 -16.65
CA PHE A 685 18.42 -31.47 -15.26
C PHE A 685 19.00 -32.87 -15.15
N GLU A 686 20.05 -33.02 -14.36
CA GLU A 686 20.72 -34.30 -14.09
C GLU A 686 20.71 -34.58 -12.59
N ARG A 687 20.50 -35.83 -12.19
CA ARG A 687 20.51 -36.19 -10.76
C ARG A 687 21.94 -36.41 -10.29
N ILE A 688 22.25 -35.93 -9.08
CA ILE A 688 23.50 -36.25 -8.39
C ILE A 688 23.37 -37.61 -7.67
N VAL A 689 24.34 -38.51 -7.85
CA VAL A 689 24.24 -39.93 -7.47
C VAL A 689 25.18 -40.35 -6.32
N THR A 690 26.29 -39.64 -6.04
CA THR A 690 27.31 -40.15 -5.10
C THR A 690 27.34 -39.48 -3.72
N ASP A 691 27.75 -40.25 -2.69
CA ASP A 691 27.87 -39.79 -1.30
C ASP A 691 29.02 -38.78 -1.08
N SER A 692 30.05 -38.76 -1.93
CA SER A 692 31.12 -37.75 -1.88
C SER A 692 30.66 -36.36 -2.32
N GLU A 693 29.68 -36.28 -3.23
CA GLU A 693 29.07 -35.01 -3.68
C GLU A 693 27.99 -34.53 -2.70
N ARG A 694 27.45 -35.43 -1.85
CA ARG A 694 26.57 -35.10 -0.71
C ARG A 694 27.32 -34.48 0.47
N GLU A 695 28.61 -34.76 0.66
CA GLU A 695 29.39 -34.19 1.76
C GLU A 695 29.74 -32.70 1.56
N GLU A 696 29.86 -32.24 0.30
CA GLU A 696 29.98 -30.82 -0.07
C GLU A 696 28.65 -30.04 0.15
N TYR A 697 27.61 -30.74 0.59
CA TYR A 697 26.20 -30.34 0.57
C TYR A 697 25.58 -30.14 1.97
N LYS A 698 26.41 -29.98 3.02
CA LYS A 698 25.95 -29.65 4.39
C LYS A 698 25.32 -28.24 4.52
N ASP A 699 25.47 -27.38 3.52
CA ASP A 699 24.86 -26.03 3.44
C ASP A 699 23.35 -26.02 3.11
N VAL A 700 22.72 -27.17 2.85
CA VAL A 700 21.28 -27.24 2.49
C VAL A 700 20.36 -26.92 3.66
N GLU A 701 20.75 -27.19 4.90
CA GLU A 701 19.92 -26.81 6.04
C GLU A 701 19.89 -25.29 6.25
N GLU A 702 20.99 -24.61 5.91
CA GLU A 702 21.09 -23.15 5.86
C GLU A 702 20.36 -22.56 4.64
N SER A 703 20.49 -23.17 3.45
CA SER A 703 19.74 -22.77 2.25
C SER A 703 18.23 -23.03 2.38
N ARG A 704 17.80 -24.11 3.05
CA ARG A 704 16.39 -24.38 3.40
C ARG A 704 15.88 -23.34 4.38
N LYS A 705 16.63 -23.00 5.42
CA LYS A 705 16.30 -21.91 6.36
C LYS A 705 16.25 -20.55 5.66
N GLN A 706 17.14 -20.29 4.70
CA GLN A 706 17.17 -19.04 3.94
C GLN A 706 15.98 -18.93 2.97
N VAL A 707 15.67 -19.98 2.21
CA VAL A 707 14.48 -20.00 1.33
C VAL A 707 13.19 -20.01 2.14
N GLN A 708 13.13 -20.69 3.30
CA GLN A 708 11.99 -20.60 4.23
C GLN A 708 11.80 -19.19 4.76
N LYS A 709 12.88 -18.50 5.16
CA LYS A 709 12.86 -17.13 5.64
C LYS A 709 12.48 -16.12 4.54
N GLU A 710 12.86 -16.39 3.29
CA GLU A 710 12.57 -15.54 2.13
C GLU A 710 11.17 -15.78 1.52
N MET A 711 10.62 -17.00 1.59
CA MET A 711 9.32 -17.36 0.98
C MET A 711 8.14 -17.44 1.95
N PHE A 712 8.36 -17.77 3.22
CA PHE A 712 7.30 -18.02 4.21
C PHE A 712 7.62 -17.47 5.61
N PRO A 713 7.74 -16.15 5.80
CA PRO A 713 8.02 -15.57 7.11
C PRO A 713 6.95 -15.95 8.17
N ASP A 714 5.69 -16.13 7.75
CA ASP A 714 4.54 -16.38 8.66
C ASP A 714 4.44 -17.80 9.24
N LEU A 715 5.18 -18.78 8.68
CA LEU A 715 5.13 -20.17 9.16
C LEU A 715 5.97 -20.38 10.42
N LEU A 716 7.02 -19.59 10.63
CA LEU A 716 7.90 -19.67 11.80
C LEU A 716 7.30 -18.98 13.04
N GLU A 717 6.41 -17.99 12.89
CA GLU A 717 5.75 -17.32 14.02
C GLU A 717 4.69 -18.19 14.73
N ARG A 718 4.19 -19.25 14.06
CA ARG A 718 3.23 -20.19 14.66
C ARG A 718 3.88 -21.35 15.42
N GLU A 719 5.17 -21.57 15.26
CA GLU A 719 5.92 -22.56 16.06
C GLU A 719 6.54 -21.95 17.33
N ALA A 720 6.39 -20.63 17.51
CA ALA A 720 6.88 -19.91 18.70
C ALA A 720 5.79 -19.41 19.67
N ASN A 721 4.50 -19.75 19.44
CA ASN A 721 3.38 -19.46 20.35
C ASN A 721 2.49 -20.67 20.61
#